data_AF-A0AA43RYA5-F1
#
_entry.id   AF-A0AA43RYA5-F1
#
_cell.length_a   1.000
_cell.length_b   1.000
_cell.length_c   1.000
_cell.angle_alpha   90.00
_cell.angle_beta   90.00
_cell.angle_gamma   90.00
#
_symmetry.space_group_name_H-M   'P 1'
#
loop_
_entity.id
_entity.type
_entity.pdbx_description
1 polymer ?
#
loop_
_entity_poly.entity_id
_entity_poly.type
_entity_poly.pdbx_seq_one_letter_code
_entity_poly.pdbx_strand_id
1 'polypeptide(L)'
;MKENFRKTATEEYGNAEQKALRYFTALHNQVINKSQIQVLTEDIQIWKKNHLRRFSGLSVFSRAGRKPDTRDFYRYIQWLKVTGKLTEYLNRSISYMYMRDLGKDLNAPETQRRIQRTADDMSRLLSSPPGRNGTTGPEFMNLAEVYRWARKEGIETAIIWLFKKLRAVAAQIPEGMSAEHAQRKLIKIIIGVVLHVIEEMGEDAAPAERSRRLDAAVRLGYSYGLTYPFVDDLLDSSILTPHEKEQYSAFIGSALLSGEVPELDVWSGQNRQLIQYIHKELTEAFVYIRDHQNADSRQTFFAQSHVFFQAQDIDRVKLLSYKGYTNEELYIPVILKSSSSRLIARSVISAPPDEGFEERTFYFGIYNQLADDFADMEQDLKDGAVTPYTYYLKYHQERPDLINPFEVYWAVVANLIHSVYHSDSKAREVILDRAVNGLKRYRERAGAVKYNETMKLFAGGLGELGRLLQKMVSKADDVDFFDKLLRDGLIDQLKQDAREQEEFSGTLQNVRSLINNELKFSSPQSLPAMQERLVHAANYSLEGDGKRLRPILTWVMGVNGYGLDAPAIMPLLRSLEYMHTASLIFDDLPSQDNAPTRRGRETLHQVQSSAVAELTGLYLIQQATFQQASLNRFKPETVLALIRYSAQKAADMCMGQMMDLDSKGKALTLEQLDRICFYKTGVAFEACLVMPAILAEAEEAEIEALKRFAYHMGIAFQIRDDLLDVEGEAHVLGKPAGNDVLNNQSNFVSILGQDGAGKEMWQHYCLASDALQEIPRNIPFLKHLLNYVVNRER
;
A
#
# COMPACT_ATOMS: atom_id res chain seq x y z
N MET A 1 9.74 2.47 -40.04
CA MET A 1 10.01 2.40 -38.58
C MET A 1 9.36 1.16 -37.95
N LYS A 2 8.04 0.95 -38.11
CA LYS A 2 7.30 -0.23 -37.59
C LYS A 2 7.85 -1.60 -38.00
N GLU A 3 8.25 -1.77 -39.26
CA GLU A 3 8.77 -3.05 -39.77
C GLU A 3 10.21 -3.36 -39.30
N ASN A 4 11.00 -2.32 -39.00
CA ASN A 4 12.34 -2.46 -38.45
C ASN A 4 12.27 -2.88 -36.98
N PHE A 5 11.41 -2.24 -36.18
CA PHE A 5 11.20 -2.57 -34.77
C PHE A 5 10.75 -4.02 -34.55
N ARG A 6 9.81 -4.50 -35.38
CA ARG A 6 9.30 -5.87 -35.32
C ARG A 6 10.38 -6.92 -35.66
N LYS A 7 11.20 -6.65 -36.68
CA LYS A 7 12.36 -7.51 -37.02
C LYS A 7 13.39 -7.53 -35.91
N THR A 8 13.75 -6.36 -35.38
CA THR A 8 14.72 -6.22 -34.28
C THR A 8 14.27 -6.95 -33.02
N ALA A 9 13.02 -6.81 -32.59
CA ALA A 9 12.51 -7.49 -31.39
C ALA A 9 12.47 -9.03 -31.54
N THR A 10 12.16 -9.54 -32.74
CA THR A 10 12.16 -10.97 -33.02
C THR A 10 13.58 -11.54 -33.07
N GLU A 11 14.52 -10.79 -33.66
CA GLU A 11 15.96 -11.13 -33.65
C GLU A 11 16.54 -11.08 -32.24
N GLU A 12 16.15 -10.10 -31.42
CA GLU A 12 16.55 -9.97 -30.02
C GLU A 12 16.02 -11.12 -29.15
N TYR A 13 14.78 -11.58 -29.38
CA TYR A 13 14.27 -12.78 -28.72
C TYR A 13 15.11 -14.01 -29.08
N GLY A 14 15.38 -14.23 -30.37
CA GLY A 14 16.21 -15.35 -30.81
C GLY A 14 17.63 -15.30 -30.21
N ASN A 15 18.23 -14.11 -30.12
CA ASN A 15 19.53 -13.92 -29.49
C ASN A 15 19.49 -14.21 -27.98
N ALA A 16 18.46 -13.73 -27.28
CA ALA A 16 18.26 -13.99 -25.86
C ALA A 16 18.05 -15.48 -25.59
N GLU A 17 17.23 -16.15 -26.41
CA GLU A 17 16.99 -17.58 -26.35
C GLU A 17 18.28 -18.38 -26.57
N GLN A 18 19.09 -18.03 -27.57
CA GLN A 18 20.40 -18.66 -27.78
C GLN A 18 21.34 -18.46 -26.60
N LYS A 19 21.36 -17.27 -25.98
CA LYS A 19 22.16 -16.99 -24.78
C LYS A 19 21.69 -17.83 -23.60
N ALA A 20 20.38 -17.93 -23.38
CA ALA A 20 19.79 -18.77 -22.34
C ALA A 20 20.06 -20.26 -22.57
N LEU A 21 19.96 -20.73 -23.82
CA LEU A 21 20.29 -22.10 -24.20
C LEU A 21 21.77 -22.40 -23.92
N ARG A 22 22.71 -21.57 -24.36
CA ARG A 22 24.15 -21.75 -24.08
C ARG A 22 24.43 -21.82 -22.59
N TYR A 23 23.80 -20.94 -21.81
CA TYR A 23 23.96 -20.95 -20.36
C TYR A 23 23.38 -22.22 -19.73
N PHE A 24 22.17 -22.62 -20.13
CA PHE A 24 21.55 -23.86 -19.67
C PHE A 24 22.40 -25.09 -20.02
N THR A 25 22.92 -25.18 -21.25
CA THR A 25 23.83 -26.26 -21.65
C THR A 25 25.09 -26.30 -20.79
N ALA A 26 25.67 -25.16 -20.44
CA ALA A 26 26.82 -25.11 -19.53
C ALA A 26 26.47 -25.63 -18.13
N LEU A 27 25.33 -25.22 -17.57
CA LEU A 27 24.83 -25.73 -16.28
C LEU A 27 24.54 -27.23 -16.34
N HIS A 28 23.88 -27.68 -17.41
CA HIS A 28 23.56 -29.08 -17.65
C HIS A 28 24.83 -29.94 -17.66
N ASN A 29 25.85 -29.51 -18.41
CA ASN A 29 27.14 -30.20 -18.46
C ASN A 29 27.84 -30.23 -17.09
N GLN A 30 27.77 -29.15 -16.31
CA GLN A 30 28.31 -29.15 -14.95
C GLN A 30 27.61 -30.19 -14.07
N VAL A 31 26.27 -30.27 -14.13
CA VAL A 31 25.48 -31.23 -13.36
C VAL A 31 25.80 -32.67 -13.75
N ILE A 32 25.82 -32.99 -15.05
CA ILE A 32 26.18 -34.35 -15.53
C ILE A 32 27.59 -34.74 -15.09
N ASN A 33 28.56 -33.85 -15.25
CA ASN A 33 29.96 -34.11 -14.91
C ASN A 33 30.25 -34.00 -13.40
N LYS A 34 29.26 -33.57 -12.60
CA LYS A 34 29.39 -33.32 -11.16
C LYS A 34 30.54 -32.38 -10.78
N SER A 35 30.96 -31.51 -11.70
CA SER A 35 32.15 -30.65 -11.54
C SER A 35 31.97 -29.59 -10.45
N GLN A 36 30.73 -29.23 -10.14
CA GLN A 36 30.38 -28.27 -9.09
C GLN A 36 30.52 -28.83 -7.67
N ILE A 37 30.50 -30.15 -7.49
CA ILE A 37 30.42 -30.76 -6.15
C ILE A 37 31.65 -30.46 -5.31
N GLN A 38 32.86 -30.66 -5.85
CA GLN A 38 34.09 -30.43 -5.11
C GLN A 38 34.26 -28.95 -4.75
N VAL A 39 34.08 -28.08 -5.75
CA VAL A 39 34.26 -26.64 -5.62
C VAL A 39 33.31 -26.05 -4.57
N LEU A 40 32.01 -26.38 -4.63
CA LEU A 40 31.04 -25.92 -3.64
C LEU A 40 31.28 -26.52 -2.24
N THR A 41 31.82 -27.74 -2.17
CA THR A 41 32.18 -28.33 -0.89
C THR A 41 33.28 -27.51 -0.22
N GLU A 42 34.30 -27.08 -0.98
CA GLU A 42 35.36 -26.20 -0.48
C GLU A 42 34.81 -24.83 -0.05
N ASP A 43 33.96 -24.21 -0.86
CA ASP A 43 33.32 -22.94 -0.53
C ASP A 43 32.50 -22.99 0.75
N ILE A 44 31.65 -24.02 0.91
CA ILE A 44 30.83 -24.17 2.12
C ILE A 44 31.73 -24.46 3.33
N GLN A 45 32.86 -25.15 3.17
CA GLN A 45 33.80 -25.36 4.28
C GLN A 45 34.52 -24.06 4.68
N ILE A 46 34.78 -23.16 3.74
CA ILE A 46 35.29 -21.81 4.02
C ILE A 46 34.23 -21.00 4.75
N TRP A 47 33.03 -20.88 4.16
CA TRP A 47 31.87 -20.15 4.70
C TRP A 47 31.49 -20.61 6.11
N LYS A 48 31.37 -21.92 6.33
CA LYS A 48 30.98 -22.54 7.60
C LYS A 48 31.85 -22.11 8.80
N LYS A 49 33.09 -21.66 8.60
CA LYS A 49 33.97 -21.22 9.69
C LYS A 49 33.41 -20.01 10.43
N ASN A 50 32.64 -19.16 9.76
CA ASN A 50 32.04 -17.95 10.32
C ASN A 50 30.65 -18.21 10.94
N HIS A 51 29.92 -19.22 10.44
CA HIS A 51 28.52 -19.46 10.83
C HIS A 51 28.29 -20.57 11.87
N LEU A 52 29.33 -21.30 12.28
CA LEU A 52 29.25 -22.22 13.40
C LEU A 52 29.69 -21.52 14.68
N ARG A 53 28.83 -21.50 15.70
CA ARG A 53 29.20 -21.02 17.05
C ARG A 53 30.50 -21.67 17.50
N ARG A 54 31.57 -20.88 17.61
CA ARG A 54 32.67 -21.19 18.52
C ARG A 54 32.12 -20.96 19.93
N PHE A 55 31.96 -22.03 20.71
CA PHE A 55 31.71 -21.91 22.14
C PHE A 55 32.91 -21.17 22.75
N SER A 56 32.81 -19.85 22.95
CA SER A 56 33.67 -19.13 23.88
C SER A 56 33.06 -19.30 25.27
N GLY A 57 33.76 -19.97 26.18
CA GLY A 57 33.28 -20.36 27.51
C GLY A 57 32.99 -19.22 28.51
N LEU A 58 32.48 -18.07 28.05
CA LEU A 58 32.22 -16.88 28.88
C LEU A 58 30.81 -16.27 28.71
N SER A 59 29.87 -16.89 27.98
CA SER A 59 28.53 -16.29 27.78
C SER A 59 27.50 -16.57 28.90
N VAL A 60 27.92 -17.01 30.09
CA VAL A 60 26.99 -17.31 31.21
C VAL A 60 26.42 -16.03 31.85
N PHE A 61 26.88 -14.84 31.44
CA PHE A 61 26.41 -13.55 31.99
C PHE A 61 25.75 -12.59 30.99
N SER A 62 25.28 -13.04 29.82
CA SER A 62 24.44 -12.17 28.98
C SER A 62 22.98 -12.23 29.43
N ARG A 63 22.43 -11.10 29.88
CA ARG A 63 20.98 -10.89 30.14
C ARG A 63 20.07 -11.09 28.91
N ALA A 64 20.63 -11.37 27.73
CA ALA A 64 19.87 -11.66 26.52
C ALA A 64 19.31 -13.08 26.59
N GLY A 65 17.99 -13.21 26.77
CA GLY A 65 17.28 -14.49 26.74
C GLY A 65 17.38 -15.24 25.40
N ARG A 66 16.66 -16.36 25.31
CA ARG A 66 16.54 -17.19 24.09
C ARG A 66 16.15 -16.34 22.87
N LYS A 67 16.73 -16.62 21.70
CA LYS A 67 16.43 -15.95 20.42
C LYS A 67 14.90 -15.85 20.23
N PRO A 68 14.32 -14.64 20.12
CA PRO A 68 12.89 -14.46 19.89
C PRO A 68 12.46 -15.02 18.54
N ASP A 69 11.16 -15.32 18.40
CA ASP A 69 10.58 -15.59 17.08
C ASP A 69 10.75 -14.34 16.18
N THR A 70 11.20 -14.54 14.95
CA THR A 70 11.32 -13.48 13.94
C THR A 70 9.99 -12.81 13.58
N ARG A 71 8.85 -13.45 13.92
CA ARG A 71 7.51 -12.85 13.79
C ARG A 71 7.29 -11.68 14.76
N ASP A 72 7.98 -11.68 15.91
CA ASP A 72 7.95 -10.55 16.84
C ASP A 72 9.07 -9.56 16.44
N PHE A 73 8.77 -8.75 15.41
CA PHE A 73 9.70 -7.79 14.78
C PHE A 73 10.49 -7.01 15.83
N TYR A 74 9.79 -6.40 16.79
CA TYR A 74 10.41 -5.52 17.78
C TYR A 74 11.31 -6.29 18.74
N ARG A 75 10.82 -7.40 19.32
CA ARG A 75 11.67 -8.20 20.23
C ARG A 75 12.89 -8.76 19.51
N TYR A 76 12.76 -9.12 18.24
CA TYR A 76 13.88 -9.61 17.45
C TYR A 76 14.93 -8.53 17.15
N ILE A 77 14.51 -7.33 16.72
CA ILE A 77 15.43 -6.19 16.51
C ILE A 77 16.11 -5.78 17.82
N GLN A 78 15.36 -5.71 18.94
CA GLN A 78 15.94 -5.40 20.25
C GLN A 78 16.93 -6.49 20.69
N TRP A 79 16.62 -7.76 20.44
CA TRP A 79 17.54 -8.86 20.71
C TRP A 79 18.81 -8.75 19.86
N LEU A 80 18.70 -8.46 18.56
CA LEU A 80 19.86 -8.21 17.69
C LEU A 80 20.73 -7.05 18.19
N LYS A 81 20.08 -5.99 18.69
CA LYS A 81 20.77 -4.83 19.28
C LYS A 81 21.51 -5.19 20.56
N VAL A 82 20.83 -5.83 21.52
CA VAL A 82 21.41 -6.24 22.81
C VAL A 82 22.53 -7.28 22.63
N THR A 83 22.45 -8.11 21.58
CA THR A 83 23.48 -9.10 21.25
C THR A 83 24.60 -8.55 20.36
N GLY A 84 24.55 -7.28 19.95
CA GLY A 84 25.56 -6.64 19.09
C GLY A 84 25.55 -7.12 17.63
N LYS A 85 24.50 -7.83 17.20
CA LYS A 85 24.38 -8.47 15.89
C LYS A 85 23.66 -7.63 14.83
N LEU A 86 23.03 -6.53 15.23
CA LEU A 86 22.18 -5.71 14.34
C LEU A 86 22.95 -5.16 13.13
N THR A 87 24.16 -4.62 13.33
CA THR A 87 24.95 -4.04 12.24
C THR A 87 25.32 -5.06 11.18
N GLU A 88 25.83 -6.24 11.59
CA GLU A 88 26.18 -7.33 10.68
C GLU A 88 24.95 -7.86 9.93
N TYR A 89 23.83 -8.01 10.65
CA TYR A 89 22.55 -8.41 10.08
C TYR A 89 22.04 -7.43 9.00
N LEU A 90 22.10 -6.12 9.26
CA LEU A 90 21.72 -5.10 8.28
C LEU A 90 22.70 -5.04 7.11
N ASN A 91 24.01 -5.06 7.37
CA ASN A 91 25.04 -5.05 6.34
C ASN A 91 24.91 -6.21 5.35
N ARG A 92 24.66 -7.43 5.84
CA ARG A 92 24.36 -8.58 4.97
C ARG A 92 23.13 -8.33 4.12
N SER A 93 22.06 -7.85 4.73
CA SER A 93 20.77 -7.68 4.07
C SER A 93 20.86 -6.64 2.96
N ILE A 94 21.55 -5.53 3.22
CA ILE A 94 21.76 -4.46 2.27
C ILE A 94 22.74 -4.88 1.19
N SER A 95 23.81 -5.62 1.52
CA SER A 95 24.72 -6.19 0.52
C SER A 95 23.98 -7.08 -0.48
N TYR A 96 23.05 -7.91 0.00
CA TYR A 96 22.23 -8.73 -0.89
C TYR A 96 21.30 -7.90 -1.77
N MET A 97 20.67 -6.83 -1.27
CA MET A 97 19.86 -5.93 -2.09
C MET A 97 20.69 -5.26 -3.17
N TYR A 98 21.88 -4.75 -2.83
CA TYR A 98 22.79 -4.12 -3.79
C TYR A 98 23.27 -5.09 -4.86
N MET A 99 23.57 -6.33 -4.49
CA MET A 99 23.99 -7.37 -5.43
C MET A 99 22.84 -7.87 -6.31
N ARG A 100 21.66 -8.13 -5.73
CA ARG A 100 20.50 -8.72 -6.41
C ARG A 100 19.72 -7.73 -7.26
N ASP A 101 19.39 -6.58 -6.67
CA ASP A 101 18.45 -5.61 -7.24
C ASP A 101 19.22 -4.57 -8.05
N LEU A 102 20.32 -4.06 -7.50
CA LEU A 102 21.12 -3.00 -8.13
C LEU A 102 22.25 -3.56 -9.02
N GLY A 103 22.50 -4.87 -8.98
CA GLY A 103 23.56 -5.54 -9.75
C GLY A 103 24.96 -4.99 -9.49
N LYS A 104 25.20 -4.44 -8.29
CA LYS A 104 26.45 -3.77 -7.92
C LYS A 104 27.53 -4.77 -7.52
N ASP A 105 28.77 -4.44 -7.89
CA ASP A 105 29.95 -5.13 -7.38
C ASP A 105 30.16 -4.77 -5.90
N LEU A 106 30.11 -5.78 -5.03
CA LEU A 106 30.26 -5.61 -3.58
C LEU A 106 31.70 -5.22 -3.16
N ASN A 107 32.67 -5.32 -4.06
CA ASN A 107 34.05 -4.89 -3.85
C ASN A 107 34.31 -3.44 -4.22
N ALA A 108 33.41 -2.81 -4.99
CA ALA A 108 33.57 -1.40 -5.35
C ALA A 108 33.58 -0.53 -4.07
N PRO A 109 34.61 0.32 -3.85
CA PRO A 109 34.72 1.13 -2.64
C PRO A 109 33.53 2.07 -2.40
N GLU A 110 32.89 2.53 -3.47
CA GLU A 110 31.67 3.33 -3.38
C GLU A 110 30.49 2.49 -2.88
N THR A 111 30.27 1.30 -3.45
CA THR A 111 29.23 0.36 -3.03
C THR A 111 29.39 -0.02 -1.55
N GLN A 112 30.61 -0.27 -1.08
CA GLN A 112 30.86 -0.58 0.32
C GLN A 112 30.51 0.58 1.27
N ARG A 113 30.89 1.82 0.91
CA ARG A 113 30.53 3.02 1.70
C ARG A 113 29.01 3.19 1.80
N ARG A 114 28.30 2.98 0.69
CA ARG A 114 26.83 3.14 0.63
C ARG A 114 26.08 2.06 1.39
N ILE A 115 26.52 0.79 1.30
CA ILE A 115 25.98 -0.31 2.10
C ILE A 115 26.10 0.01 3.59
N GLN A 116 27.28 0.44 4.04
CA GLN A 116 27.54 0.76 5.44
C GLN A 116 26.67 1.93 5.92
N ARG A 117 26.60 3.02 5.16
CA ARG A 117 25.75 4.17 5.49
C ARG A 117 24.27 3.77 5.59
N THR A 118 23.78 3.01 4.62
CA THR A 118 22.38 2.54 4.61
C THR A 118 22.09 1.66 5.83
N ALA A 119 23.06 0.82 6.23
CA ALA A 119 22.94 0.00 7.44
C ALA A 119 22.89 0.85 8.70
N ASP A 120 23.71 1.90 8.78
CA ASP A 120 23.74 2.84 9.91
C ASP A 120 22.45 3.66 10.00
N ASP A 121 21.92 4.13 8.87
CA ASP A 121 20.64 4.84 8.78
C ASP A 121 19.47 3.96 9.21
N MET A 122 19.41 2.72 8.71
CA MET A 122 18.41 1.74 9.14
C MET A 122 18.54 1.40 10.62
N SER A 123 19.76 1.25 11.14
CA SER A 123 20.00 0.98 12.55
C SER A 123 19.52 2.12 13.46
N ARG A 124 19.66 3.38 13.00
CA ARG A 124 19.13 4.56 13.72
C ARG A 124 17.60 4.57 13.73
N LEU A 125 16.96 4.35 12.58
CA LEU A 125 15.49 4.29 12.46
C LEU A 125 14.89 3.20 13.36
N LEU A 126 15.49 2.00 13.33
CA LEU A 126 15.06 0.85 14.13
C LEU A 126 15.35 1.00 15.64
N SER A 127 16.12 2.02 16.03
CA SER A 127 16.45 2.31 17.43
C SER A 127 15.50 3.29 18.11
N SER A 128 14.56 3.90 17.38
CA SER A 128 13.53 4.78 17.94
C SER A 128 12.53 3.97 18.78
N PRO A 129 12.12 4.44 19.97
CA PRO A 129 11.12 3.74 20.77
C PRO A 129 9.79 3.67 20.02
N PRO A 130 9.00 2.59 20.19
CA PRO A 130 7.66 2.53 19.61
C PRO A 130 6.85 3.71 20.13
N GLY A 131 6.07 4.35 19.24
CA GLY A 131 5.08 5.33 19.65
C GLY A 131 4.16 4.72 20.72
N ARG A 132 3.64 5.55 21.64
CA ARG A 132 2.81 5.12 22.78
C ARG A 132 1.55 4.33 22.39
N ASN A 133 1.20 4.26 21.10
CA ASN A 133 -0.05 3.72 20.58
C ASN A 133 -0.06 2.19 20.32
N GLY A 134 0.96 1.45 20.75
CA GLY A 134 0.96 -0.02 20.59
C GLY A 134 0.98 -0.49 19.14
N THR A 135 1.24 0.40 18.17
CA THR A 135 1.51 0.04 16.78
C THR A 135 2.83 -0.71 16.74
N THR A 136 2.74 -2.01 16.48
CA THR A 136 3.87 -2.95 16.50
C THR A 136 4.66 -2.86 15.20
N GLY A 137 5.52 -1.84 15.07
CA GLY A 137 6.54 -1.76 14.02
C GLY A 137 6.73 -0.36 13.46
N PRO A 138 7.76 -0.14 12.62
CA PRO A 138 7.77 0.98 11.69
C PRO A 138 6.52 0.81 10.81
N GLU A 139 5.56 1.72 10.88
CA GLU A 139 4.47 1.78 9.91
C GLU A 139 5.13 2.11 8.56
N PHE A 140 5.54 1.09 7.81
CA PHE A 140 6.31 1.23 6.56
C PHE A 140 5.61 2.06 5.47
N MET A 141 4.36 2.46 5.71
CA MET A 141 3.65 3.50 4.97
C MET A 141 2.69 4.29 5.87
N ASN A 142 3.18 4.91 6.94
CA ASN A 142 2.44 6.02 7.52
C ASN A 142 2.33 7.12 6.43
N LEU A 143 1.11 7.39 5.96
CA LEU A 143 0.86 8.38 4.90
C LEU A 143 1.44 9.76 5.27
N ALA A 144 1.44 10.11 6.56
CA ALA A 144 2.05 11.34 7.06
C ALA A 144 3.58 11.33 6.92
N GLU A 145 4.25 10.21 7.17
CA GLU A 145 5.70 10.09 7.00
C GLU A 145 6.10 10.13 5.53
N VAL A 146 5.35 9.43 4.67
CA VAL A 146 5.56 9.47 3.22
C VAL A 146 5.37 10.89 2.69
N TYR A 147 4.33 11.60 3.13
CA TYR A 147 4.10 12.99 2.73
C TYR A 147 5.19 13.94 3.26
N ARG A 148 5.64 13.78 4.51
CA ARG A 148 6.77 14.59 5.06
C ARG A 148 8.06 14.35 4.30
N TRP A 149 8.35 13.11 3.93
CA TRP A 149 9.47 12.78 3.04
C TRP A 149 9.29 13.48 1.69
N ALA A 150 8.10 13.40 1.10
CA ALA A 150 7.78 14.08 -0.16
C ALA A 150 8.03 15.59 -0.07
N ARG A 151 7.62 16.23 1.03
CA ARG A 151 7.84 17.65 1.30
C ARG A 151 9.32 17.99 1.46
N LYS A 152 10.07 17.16 2.18
CA LYS A 152 11.52 17.33 2.33
C LYS A 152 12.24 17.24 0.98
N GLU A 153 11.78 16.37 0.09
CA GLU A 153 12.37 16.14 -1.22
C GLU A 153 11.77 17.02 -2.33
N GLY A 154 10.74 17.83 -2.02
CA GLY A 154 10.05 18.70 -2.98
C GLY A 154 9.26 17.95 -4.06
N ILE A 155 8.63 16.83 -3.72
CA ILE A 155 7.88 15.95 -4.64
C ILE A 155 6.44 15.68 -4.16
N GLU A 156 5.86 16.61 -3.39
CA GLU A 156 4.52 16.42 -2.80
C GLU A 156 3.47 16.13 -3.88
N THR A 157 3.50 16.87 -4.99
CA THR A 157 2.54 16.68 -6.10
C THR A 157 2.60 15.26 -6.68
N ALA A 158 3.80 14.66 -6.80
CA ALA A 158 3.96 13.29 -7.29
C ALA A 158 3.37 12.26 -6.32
N ILE A 159 3.56 12.46 -5.02
CA ILE A 159 3.03 11.55 -3.99
C ILE A 159 1.51 11.67 -3.83
N ILE A 160 0.95 12.88 -3.91
CA ILE A 160 -0.49 13.10 -3.92
C ILE A 160 -1.11 12.42 -5.16
N TRP A 161 -0.50 12.63 -6.33
CA TRP A 161 -0.88 11.94 -7.57
C TRP A 161 -0.83 10.42 -7.42
N LEU A 162 0.24 9.89 -6.80
CA LEU A 162 0.41 8.46 -6.58
C LEU A 162 -0.71 7.90 -5.69
N PHE A 163 -1.03 8.55 -4.57
CA PHE A 163 -2.11 8.11 -3.69
C PHE A 163 -3.46 8.04 -4.41
N LYS A 164 -3.76 9.03 -5.25
CA LYS A 164 -4.97 9.03 -6.10
C LYS A 164 -4.98 7.83 -7.07
N LYS A 165 -3.86 7.61 -7.77
CA LYS A 165 -3.71 6.53 -8.74
C LYS A 165 -3.75 5.13 -8.09
N LEU A 166 -3.11 4.92 -6.94
CA LEU A 166 -3.16 3.64 -6.20
C LEU A 166 -4.58 3.29 -5.74
N ARG A 167 -5.38 4.29 -5.37
CA ARG A 167 -6.79 4.09 -5.00
C ARG A 167 -7.64 3.72 -6.20
N ALA A 168 -7.49 4.46 -7.31
CA ALA A 168 -8.21 4.19 -8.55
C ALA A 168 -7.95 2.76 -9.05
N VAL A 169 -6.69 2.32 -9.01
CA VAL A 169 -6.31 0.94 -9.36
C VAL A 169 -7.03 -0.06 -8.47
N ALA A 170 -6.96 0.10 -7.15
CA ALA A 170 -7.58 -0.84 -6.21
C ALA A 170 -9.10 -0.94 -6.34
N ALA A 171 -9.77 0.18 -6.62
CA ALA A 171 -11.22 0.21 -6.84
C ALA A 171 -11.64 -0.52 -8.14
N GLN A 172 -10.70 -0.72 -9.08
CA GLN A 172 -10.94 -1.37 -10.37
C GLN A 172 -10.42 -2.81 -10.42
N ILE A 173 -9.85 -3.34 -9.33
CA ILE A 173 -9.49 -4.75 -9.25
C ILE A 173 -10.78 -5.59 -9.11
N PRO A 174 -11.08 -6.51 -10.04
CA PRO A 174 -12.33 -7.27 -10.04
C PRO A 174 -12.41 -8.31 -8.92
N GLU A 175 -13.64 -8.69 -8.55
CA GLU A 175 -13.89 -9.82 -7.65
C GLU A 175 -13.26 -11.11 -8.23
N GLY A 176 -12.37 -11.75 -7.47
CA GLY A 176 -11.55 -12.87 -7.93
C GLY A 176 -10.06 -12.56 -8.02
N MET A 177 -9.68 -11.27 -7.95
CA MET A 177 -8.31 -10.81 -7.75
C MET A 177 -8.19 -10.08 -6.41
N SER A 178 -7.01 -10.12 -5.78
CA SER A 178 -6.79 -9.44 -4.50
C SER A 178 -6.24 -8.04 -4.72
N ALA A 179 -7.07 -7.02 -4.45
CA ALA A 179 -6.65 -5.62 -4.51
C ALA A 179 -5.48 -5.31 -3.56
N GLU A 180 -5.47 -5.94 -2.38
CA GLU A 180 -4.38 -5.80 -1.41
C GLU A 180 -3.05 -6.35 -1.97
N HIS A 181 -3.07 -7.53 -2.60
CA HIS A 181 -1.87 -8.11 -3.21
C HIS A 181 -1.37 -7.26 -4.39
N ALA A 182 -2.28 -6.77 -5.24
CA ALA A 182 -1.98 -5.87 -6.34
C ALA A 182 -1.28 -4.59 -5.86
N GLN A 183 -1.89 -3.88 -4.89
CA GLN A 183 -1.31 -2.65 -4.32
C GLN A 183 0.06 -2.90 -3.68
N ARG A 184 0.23 -4.02 -2.96
CA ARG A 184 1.51 -4.37 -2.32
C ARG A 184 2.63 -4.57 -3.35
N LYS A 185 2.36 -5.32 -4.43
CA LYS A 185 3.34 -5.52 -5.51
C LYS A 185 3.69 -4.18 -6.16
N LEU A 186 2.69 -3.37 -6.48
CA LEU A 186 2.85 -2.06 -7.10
C LEU A 186 3.71 -1.11 -6.25
N ILE A 187 3.40 -0.98 -4.95
CA ILE A 187 4.15 -0.16 -4.00
C ILE A 187 5.60 -0.63 -3.86
N LYS A 188 5.82 -1.94 -3.79
CA LYS A 188 7.18 -2.52 -3.73
C LYS A 188 8.01 -2.11 -4.94
N ILE A 189 7.42 -2.11 -6.14
CA ILE A 189 8.09 -1.72 -7.38
C ILE A 189 8.39 -0.23 -7.38
N ILE A 190 7.43 0.61 -6.96
CA ILE A 190 7.63 2.05 -6.82
C ILE A 190 8.82 2.34 -5.90
N ILE A 191 8.85 1.71 -4.71
CA ILE A 191 9.95 1.85 -3.76
C ILE A 191 11.27 1.37 -4.39
N GLY A 192 11.26 0.24 -5.09
CA GLY A 192 12.44 -0.27 -5.80
C GLY A 192 13.00 0.74 -6.80
N VAL A 193 12.15 1.32 -7.64
CA VAL A 193 12.53 2.34 -8.63
C VAL A 193 13.05 3.61 -7.96
N VAL A 194 12.38 4.09 -6.91
CA VAL A 194 12.83 5.26 -6.14
C VAL A 194 14.20 5.01 -5.50
N LEU A 195 14.42 3.83 -4.90
CA LEU A 195 15.71 3.46 -4.30
C LEU A 195 16.83 3.40 -5.35
N HIS A 196 16.55 2.85 -6.54
CA HIS A 196 17.51 2.86 -7.64
C HIS A 196 17.91 4.28 -8.04
N VAL A 197 16.94 5.19 -8.16
CA VAL A 197 17.23 6.59 -8.53
C VAL A 197 17.99 7.31 -7.42
N ILE A 198 17.65 7.09 -6.15
CA ILE A 198 18.41 7.62 -4.99
C ILE A 198 19.86 7.15 -5.05
N GLU A 199 20.07 5.86 -5.33
CA GLU A 199 21.40 5.29 -5.44
C GLU A 199 22.20 5.95 -6.58
N GLU A 200 21.61 6.06 -7.76
CA GLU A 200 22.29 6.61 -8.93
C GLU A 200 22.61 8.10 -8.84
N MET A 201 21.77 8.87 -8.15
CA MET A 201 21.98 10.31 -8.00
C MET A 201 23.24 10.65 -7.20
N GLY A 202 23.66 9.77 -6.29
CA GLY A 202 24.72 10.09 -5.33
C GLY A 202 24.35 11.23 -4.39
N GLU A 203 25.31 11.66 -3.58
CA GLU A 203 25.07 12.58 -2.46
C GLU A 203 25.12 14.07 -2.85
N ASP A 204 25.74 14.38 -4.00
CA ASP A 204 26.03 15.75 -4.42
C ASP A 204 24.98 16.34 -5.38
N ALA A 205 23.87 15.62 -5.61
CA ALA A 205 22.82 16.10 -6.50
C ALA A 205 22.16 17.38 -5.94
N ALA A 206 22.11 18.43 -6.76
CA ALA A 206 21.44 19.67 -6.38
C ALA A 206 19.97 19.43 -6.00
N PRO A 207 19.38 20.15 -5.02
CA PRO A 207 18.02 19.89 -4.55
C PRO A 207 16.95 19.87 -5.66
N ALA A 208 17.06 20.77 -6.64
CA ALA A 208 16.12 20.82 -7.78
C ALA A 208 16.23 19.59 -8.68
N GLU A 209 17.45 19.12 -8.94
CA GLU A 209 17.69 17.90 -9.73
C GLU A 209 17.20 16.66 -8.98
N ARG A 210 17.41 16.65 -7.66
CA ARG A 210 16.94 15.60 -6.76
C ARG A 210 15.42 15.48 -6.76
N SER A 211 14.70 16.60 -6.58
CA SER A 211 13.24 16.64 -6.68
C SER A 211 12.77 16.11 -8.04
N ARG A 212 13.32 16.63 -9.15
CA ARG A 212 12.94 16.23 -10.52
C ARG A 212 13.11 14.73 -10.77
N ARG A 213 14.24 14.15 -10.38
CA ARG A 213 14.52 12.72 -10.56
C ARG A 213 13.63 11.84 -9.69
N LEU A 214 13.36 12.24 -8.45
CA LEU A 214 12.49 11.49 -7.55
C LEU A 214 11.01 11.54 -7.98
N ASP A 215 10.52 12.68 -8.47
CA ASP A 215 9.18 12.80 -9.06
C ASP A 215 9.03 11.81 -10.22
N ALA A 216 9.99 11.84 -11.16
CA ALA A 216 10.01 10.91 -12.28
C ALA A 216 10.08 9.45 -11.81
N ALA A 217 10.90 9.13 -10.80
CA ALA A 217 11.04 7.78 -10.24
C ALA A 217 9.73 7.24 -9.68
N VAL A 218 8.96 8.06 -8.94
CA VAL A 218 7.65 7.68 -8.40
C VAL A 218 6.68 7.32 -9.53
N ARG A 219 6.60 8.17 -10.56
CA ARG A 219 5.68 7.98 -11.69
C ARG A 219 6.10 6.82 -12.60
N LEU A 220 7.40 6.65 -12.84
CA LEU A 220 7.97 5.52 -13.56
C LEU A 220 7.72 4.21 -12.81
N GLY A 221 7.94 4.21 -11.50
CA GLY A 221 7.67 3.07 -10.64
C GLY A 221 6.21 2.65 -10.65
N TYR A 222 5.28 3.60 -10.63
CA TYR A 222 3.86 3.33 -10.78
C TYR A 222 3.55 2.76 -12.17
N SER A 223 4.02 3.44 -13.22
CA SER A 223 3.74 3.09 -14.62
C SER A 223 4.25 1.68 -14.95
N TYR A 224 5.47 1.35 -14.54
CA TYR A 224 6.03 0.01 -14.71
C TYR A 224 5.31 -1.00 -13.80
N GLY A 225 5.03 -0.62 -12.55
CA GLY A 225 4.39 -1.53 -11.61
C GLY A 225 2.96 -1.94 -12.01
N LEU A 226 2.24 -1.15 -12.80
CA LEU A 226 0.90 -1.50 -13.31
C LEU A 226 0.87 -2.78 -14.14
N THR A 227 2.00 -3.19 -14.73
CA THR A 227 2.07 -4.43 -15.49
C THR A 227 1.81 -5.66 -14.62
N TYR A 228 2.02 -5.58 -13.31
CA TYR A 228 1.70 -6.70 -12.41
C TYR A 228 0.19 -6.93 -12.28
N PRO A 229 -0.61 -6.00 -11.72
CA PRO A 229 -2.04 -6.25 -11.57
C PRO A 229 -2.76 -6.41 -12.91
N PHE A 230 -2.36 -5.67 -13.95
CA PHE A 230 -3.16 -5.59 -15.18
C PHE A 230 -2.59 -6.37 -16.36
N VAL A 231 -1.40 -6.95 -16.27
CA VAL A 231 -0.88 -7.86 -17.32
C VAL A 231 -0.62 -9.24 -16.72
N ASP A 232 0.21 -9.31 -15.68
CA ASP A 232 0.62 -10.56 -15.03
C ASP A 232 -0.58 -11.26 -14.35
N ASP A 233 -1.07 -10.68 -13.25
CA ASP A 233 -2.12 -11.26 -12.41
C ASP A 233 -3.44 -11.43 -13.18
N LEU A 234 -3.79 -10.47 -14.06
CA LEU A 234 -5.02 -10.55 -14.85
C LEU A 234 -5.02 -11.72 -15.83
N LEU A 235 -3.91 -11.94 -16.55
CA LEU A 235 -3.82 -13.05 -17.51
C LEU A 235 -3.69 -14.41 -16.81
N ASP A 236 -3.16 -14.46 -15.58
CA ASP A 236 -3.11 -15.68 -14.76
C ASP A 236 -4.45 -15.98 -14.06
N SER A 237 -5.28 -14.96 -13.83
CA SER A 237 -6.59 -15.11 -13.20
C SER A 237 -7.63 -15.83 -14.08
N SER A 238 -8.77 -16.22 -13.49
CA SER A 238 -9.92 -16.75 -14.22
C SER A 238 -10.90 -15.67 -14.71
N ILE A 239 -10.55 -14.37 -14.60
CA ILE A 239 -11.45 -13.25 -14.92
C ILE A 239 -11.72 -13.17 -16.43
N LEU A 240 -10.67 -13.29 -17.24
CA LEU A 240 -10.77 -13.27 -18.69
C LEU A 240 -11.06 -14.68 -19.23
N THR A 241 -11.99 -14.78 -20.18
CA THR A 241 -12.20 -16.02 -20.93
C THR A 241 -10.97 -16.39 -21.76
N PRO A 242 -10.79 -17.66 -22.17
CA PRO A 242 -9.63 -18.05 -23.00
C PRO A 242 -9.47 -17.20 -24.27
N HIS A 243 -10.57 -16.83 -24.92
CA HIS A 243 -10.55 -15.96 -26.09
C HIS A 243 -10.15 -14.52 -25.74
N GLU A 244 -10.67 -13.97 -24.64
CA GLU A 244 -10.25 -12.64 -24.15
C GLU A 244 -8.78 -12.62 -23.75
N LYS A 245 -8.25 -13.70 -23.16
CA LYS A 245 -6.82 -13.82 -22.84
C LYS A 245 -5.95 -13.80 -24.09
N GLU A 246 -6.34 -14.53 -25.14
CA GLU A 246 -5.63 -14.54 -26.42
C GLU A 246 -5.63 -13.14 -27.06
N GLN A 247 -6.81 -12.49 -27.11
CA GLN A 247 -6.93 -11.13 -27.61
C GLN A 247 -6.10 -10.13 -26.79
N TYR A 248 -6.14 -10.23 -25.46
CA TYR A 248 -5.38 -9.36 -24.56
C TYR A 248 -3.87 -9.59 -24.67
N SER A 249 -3.43 -10.84 -24.78
CA SER A 249 -2.02 -11.19 -24.96
C SER A 249 -1.48 -10.66 -26.30
N ALA A 250 -2.25 -10.83 -27.38
CA ALA A 250 -1.92 -10.26 -28.69
C ALA A 250 -1.86 -8.73 -28.66
N PHE A 251 -2.74 -8.08 -27.91
CA PHE A 251 -2.74 -6.63 -27.72
C PHE A 251 -1.43 -6.13 -27.07
N ILE A 252 -1.04 -6.72 -25.94
CA ILE A 252 0.21 -6.38 -25.24
C ILE A 252 1.43 -6.68 -26.12
N GLY A 253 1.45 -7.85 -26.78
CA GLY A 253 2.52 -8.23 -27.70
C GLY A 253 2.68 -7.25 -28.86
N SER A 254 1.58 -6.79 -29.45
CA SER A 254 1.57 -5.78 -30.51
C SER A 254 2.14 -4.43 -30.05
N ALA A 255 1.81 -4.00 -28.83
CA ALA A 255 2.34 -2.77 -28.25
C ALA A 255 3.86 -2.83 -28.07
N LEU A 256 4.37 -3.95 -27.55
CA LEU A 256 5.81 -4.17 -27.35
C LEU A 256 6.57 -4.27 -28.68
N LEU A 257 6.00 -4.91 -29.69
CA LEU A 257 6.63 -5.07 -31.01
C LEU A 257 6.60 -3.80 -31.87
N SER A 258 5.60 -2.95 -31.69
CA SER A 258 5.43 -1.73 -32.50
C SER A 258 5.96 -0.46 -31.84
N GLY A 259 6.09 -0.46 -30.50
CA GLY A 259 6.42 0.74 -29.73
C GLY A 259 5.26 1.75 -29.62
N GLU A 260 4.05 1.35 -30.03
CA GLU A 260 2.82 2.15 -30.00
C GLU A 260 1.69 1.34 -29.38
N VAL A 261 0.81 1.97 -28.61
CA VAL A 261 -0.35 1.28 -28.04
C VAL A 261 -1.45 1.18 -29.11
N PRO A 262 -1.91 -0.03 -29.48
CA PRO A 262 -2.98 -0.17 -30.46
C PRO A 262 -4.28 0.45 -29.96
N GLU A 263 -5.12 0.92 -30.90
CA GLU A 263 -6.49 1.32 -30.56
C GLU A 263 -7.27 0.11 -30.02
N LEU A 264 -8.16 0.36 -29.06
CA LEU A 264 -9.00 -0.69 -28.52
C LEU A 264 -10.11 -1.02 -29.53
N ASP A 265 -9.97 -2.13 -30.24
CA ASP A 265 -11.02 -2.69 -31.09
C ASP A 265 -12.30 -2.99 -30.27
N VAL A 266 -13.42 -3.29 -30.94
CA VAL A 266 -14.69 -3.63 -30.28
C VAL A 266 -14.50 -4.86 -29.37
N TRP A 267 -14.39 -4.63 -28.07
CA TRP A 267 -14.36 -5.69 -27.06
C TRP A 267 -15.79 -6.23 -26.85
N SER A 268 -16.09 -7.40 -27.41
CA SER A 268 -17.42 -8.03 -27.32
C SER A 268 -17.65 -8.84 -26.05
N GLY A 269 -16.67 -8.92 -25.15
CA GLY A 269 -16.73 -9.68 -23.90
C GLY A 269 -17.43 -8.95 -22.74
N GLN A 270 -17.77 -9.70 -21.69
CA GLN A 270 -18.42 -9.19 -20.47
C GLN A 270 -17.50 -8.23 -19.67
N ASN A 271 -16.19 -8.31 -19.89
CA ASN A 271 -15.17 -7.52 -19.20
C ASN A 271 -14.86 -6.17 -19.86
N ARG A 272 -15.69 -5.69 -20.80
CA ARG A 272 -15.41 -4.48 -21.59
C ARG A 272 -15.06 -3.24 -20.76
N GLN A 273 -15.79 -2.96 -19.68
CA GLN A 273 -15.54 -1.77 -18.84
C GLN A 273 -14.17 -1.84 -18.14
N LEU A 274 -13.83 -3.01 -17.59
CA LEU A 274 -12.53 -3.28 -16.98
C LEU A 274 -11.41 -3.09 -18.01
N ILE A 275 -11.53 -3.67 -19.19
CA ILE A 275 -10.52 -3.56 -20.25
C ILE A 275 -10.38 -2.12 -20.76
N GLN A 276 -11.46 -1.35 -20.85
CA GLN A 276 -11.39 0.07 -21.20
C GLN A 276 -10.62 0.88 -20.16
N TYR A 277 -10.85 0.64 -18.87
CA TYR A 277 -10.09 1.28 -17.80
C TYR A 277 -8.60 0.90 -17.88
N ILE A 278 -8.32 -0.40 -17.98
CA ILE A 278 -6.95 -0.92 -18.05
C ILE A 278 -6.22 -0.39 -19.28
N HIS A 279 -6.87 -0.40 -20.44
CA HIS A 279 -6.30 0.13 -21.69
C HIS A 279 -5.89 1.59 -21.52
N LYS A 280 -6.75 2.43 -20.94
CA LYS A 280 -6.44 3.83 -20.67
C LYS A 280 -5.24 3.98 -19.74
N GLU A 281 -5.26 3.32 -18.59
CA GLU A 281 -4.18 3.43 -17.59
C GLU A 281 -2.84 2.89 -18.09
N LEU A 282 -2.85 1.74 -18.77
CA LEU A 282 -1.64 1.20 -19.39
C LEU A 282 -1.15 2.06 -20.56
N THR A 283 -2.04 2.72 -21.30
CA THR A 283 -1.65 3.68 -22.35
C THR A 283 -0.91 4.87 -21.76
N GLU A 284 -1.46 5.48 -20.71
CA GLU A 284 -0.82 6.59 -19.99
C GLU A 284 0.55 6.17 -19.45
N ALA A 285 0.64 5.00 -18.81
CA ALA A 285 1.88 4.45 -18.29
C ALA A 285 2.92 4.17 -19.39
N PHE A 286 2.50 3.58 -20.50
CA PHE A 286 3.36 3.27 -21.64
C PHE A 286 3.96 4.55 -22.25
N VAL A 287 3.13 5.55 -22.51
CA VAL A 287 3.57 6.85 -23.03
C VAL A 287 4.54 7.51 -22.04
N TYR A 288 4.22 7.50 -20.74
CA TYR A 288 5.07 8.08 -19.72
C TYR A 288 6.46 7.44 -19.68
N ILE A 289 6.56 6.10 -19.69
CA ILE A 289 7.84 5.39 -19.74
C ILE A 289 8.62 5.74 -21.00
N ARG A 290 7.96 5.65 -22.18
CA ARG A 290 8.59 5.90 -23.49
C ARG A 290 9.19 7.30 -23.57
N ASP A 291 8.49 8.30 -23.07
CA ASP A 291 8.88 9.71 -23.17
C ASP A 291 9.99 10.09 -22.17
N HIS A 292 10.17 9.31 -21.09
CA HIS A 292 11.25 9.48 -20.10
C HIS A 292 12.51 8.66 -20.41
N GLN A 293 12.52 7.90 -21.50
CA GLN A 293 13.66 7.10 -21.94
C GLN A 293 14.46 7.79 -23.05
N ASN A 294 15.80 7.70 -22.95
CA ASN A 294 16.68 8.00 -24.08
C ASN A 294 16.58 6.91 -25.16
N ALA A 295 17.13 7.17 -26.36
CA ALA A 295 16.98 6.27 -27.51
C ALA A 295 17.49 4.84 -27.24
N ASP A 296 18.66 4.72 -26.61
CA ASP A 296 19.28 3.43 -26.31
C ASP A 296 18.47 2.66 -25.25
N SER A 297 18.08 3.33 -24.16
CA SER A 297 17.28 2.74 -23.08
C SER A 297 15.90 2.31 -23.56
N ARG A 298 15.32 3.04 -24.53
CA ARG A 298 14.03 2.71 -25.14
C ARG A 298 14.11 1.41 -25.94
N GLN A 299 15.17 1.22 -26.73
CA GLN A 299 15.37 -0.03 -27.46
C GLN A 299 15.50 -1.20 -26.47
N THR A 300 16.37 -1.06 -25.45
CA THR A 300 16.54 -2.09 -24.42
C THR A 300 15.24 -2.39 -23.67
N PHE A 301 14.46 -1.37 -23.31
CA PHE A 301 13.18 -1.56 -22.62
C PHE A 301 12.23 -2.42 -23.44
N PHE A 302 11.94 -2.04 -24.69
CA PHE A 302 11.01 -2.80 -25.53
C PHE A 302 11.51 -4.20 -25.85
N ALA A 303 12.81 -4.35 -26.13
CA ALA A 303 13.47 -5.63 -26.35
C ALA A 303 13.25 -6.57 -25.15
N GLN A 304 13.64 -6.12 -23.95
CA GLN A 304 13.60 -6.94 -22.74
C GLN A 304 12.17 -7.18 -22.26
N SER A 305 11.27 -6.20 -22.41
CA SER A 305 9.84 -6.37 -22.14
C SER A 305 9.22 -7.40 -23.08
N HIS A 306 9.58 -7.41 -24.37
CA HIS A 306 9.12 -8.42 -25.31
C HIS A 306 9.65 -9.82 -24.96
N VAL A 307 10.95 -9.94 -24.65
CA VAL A 307 11.56 -11.20 -24.18
C VAL A 307 10.86 -11.74 -22.94
N PHE A 308 10.66 -10.89 -21.94
CA PHE A 308 9.97 -11.25 -20.71
C PHE A 308 8.55 -11.73 -20.99
N PHE A 309 7.77 -10.94 -21.73
CA PHE A 309 6.36 -11.23 -22.00
C PHE A 309 6.18 -12.52 -22.80
N GLN A 310 6.97 -12.72 -23.86
CA GLN A 310 6.88 -13.93 -24.69
C GLN A 310 7.30 -15.18 -23.92
N ALA A 311 8.38 -15.11 -23.13
CA ALA A 311 8.76 -16.22 -22.27
C ALA A 311 7.67 -16.53 -21.23
N GLN A 312 6.96 -15.51 -20.75
CA GLN A 312 5.82 -15.69 -19.84
C GLN A 312 4.63 -16.39 -20.48
N ASP A 313 4.25 -15.96 -21.68
CA ASP A 313 3.13 -16.52 -22.43
C ASP A 313 3.38 -18.00 -22.79
N ILE A 314 4.61 -18.35 -23.17
CA ILE A 314 5.03 -19.75 -23.42
C ILE A 314 4.83 -20.64 -22.19
N ASP A 315 5.14 -20.14 -20.99
CA ASP A 315 4.96 -20.92 -19.76
C ASP A 315 3.49 -21.03 -19.33
N ARG A 316 2.71 -19.97 -19.55
CA ARG A 316 1.30 -19.89 -19.12
C ARG A 316 0.42 -20.97 -19.74
N VAL A 317 0.73 -21.39 -20.96
CA VAL A 317 -0.03 -22.43 -21.67
C VAL A 317 0.39 -23.86 -21.30
N LYS A 318 1.42 -24.02 -20.46
CA LYS A 318 1.91 -25.35 -20.10
C LYS A 318 0.96 -26.07 -19.16
N LEU A 319 0.63 -27.30 -19.52
CA LEU A 319 -0.16 -28.20 -18.69
C LEU A 319 0.73 -29.22 -18.00
N LEU A 320 0.65 -29.29 -16.66
CA LEU A 320 1.40 -30.27 -15.88
C LEU A 320 1.03 -31.73 -16.22
N SER A 321 -0.09 -31.98 -16.90
CA SER A 321 -0.49 -33.30 -17.39
C SER A 321 0.27 -33.76 -18.64
N TYR A 322 0.85 -32.83 -19.42
CA TYR A 322 1.60 -33.15 -20.62
C TYR A 322 2.97 -33.72 -20.26
N LYS A 323 3.28 -34.93 -20.75
CA LYS A 323 4.52 -35.66 -20.42
C LYS A 323 5.70 -35.33 -21.32
N GLY A 324 5.51 -34.55 -22.39
CA GLY A 324 6.45 -34.45 -23.51
C GLY A 324 7.48 -33.33 -23.40
N TYR A 325 7.44 -32.47 -22.37
CA TYR A 325 8.39 -31.35 -22.29
C TYR A 325 9.84 -31.84 -22.19
N THR A 326 10.71 -31.15 -22.90
CA THR A 326 12.16 -31.24 -22.84
C THR A 326 12.70 -30.43 -21.67
N ASN A 327 13.97 -30.65 -21.29
CA ASN A 327 14.59 -29.82 -20.25
C ASN A 327 14.73 -28.36 -20.75
N GLU A 328 15.05 -28.14 -22.02
CA GLU A 328 15.13 -26.82 -22.63
C GLU A 328 13.83 -26.05 -22.48
N GLU A 329 12.69 -26.67 -22.80
CA GLU A 329 11.37 -26.06 -22.63
C GLU A 329 11.06 -25.71 -21.18
N LEU A 330 11.57 -26.47 -20.19
CA LEU A 330 11.34 -26.19 -18.77
C LEU A 330 12.22 -25.07 -18.21
N TYR A 331 13.46 -24.91 -18.69
CA TYR A 331 14.43 -23.99 -18.09
C TYR A 331 14.67 -22.70 -18.89
N ILE A 332 14.58 -22.72 -20.23
CA ILE A 332 14.88 -21.53 -21.05
C ILE A 332 13.91 -20.37 -20.75
N PRO A 333 12.57 -20.56 -20.75
CA PRO A 333 11.65 -19.48 -20.42
C PRO A 333 11.87 -18.91 -19.01
N VAL A 334 12.23 -19.78 -18.05
CA VAL A 334 12.57 -19.41 -16.66
C VAL A 334 13.81 -18.51 -16.61
N ILE A 335 14.87 -18.83 -17.37
CA ILE A 335 16.07 -17.99 -17.49
C ILE A 335 15.72 -16.64 -18.12
N LEU A 336 14.96 -16.64 -19.21
CA LEU A 336 14.61 -15.43 -19.95
C LEU A 336 13.77 -14.46 -19.10
N LYS A 337 12.70 -14.94 -18.44
CA LYS A 337 11.86 -14.11 -17.58
C LYS A 337 12.64 -13.53 -16.40
N SER A 338 13.37 -14.38 -15.70
CA SER A 338 14.07 -13.97 -14.48
C SER A 338 15.19 -12.96 -14.77
N SER A 339 15.89 -13.09 -15.90
CA SER A 339 16.92 -12.12 -16.32
C SER A 339 16.33 -10.80 -16.83
N SER A 340 15.33 -10.87 -17.72
CA SER A 340 14.76 -9.69 -18.39
C SER A 340 14.09 -8.71 -17.42
N SER A 341 13.39 -9.21 -16.39
CA SER A 341 12.72 -8.36 -15.38
C SER A 341 13.63 -7.30 -14.73
N ARG A 342 14.90 -7.64 -14.50
CA ARG A 342 15.91 -6.74 -13.89
C ARG A 342 16.44 -5.72 -14.90
N LEU A 343 16.63 -6.14 -16.15
CA LEU A 343 17.05 -5.26 -17.23
C LEU A 343 15.96 -4.22 -17.56
N ILE A 344 14.68 -4.65 -17.53
CA ILE A 344 13.54 -3.75 -17.71
C ILE A 344 13.55 -2.66 -16.64
N ALA A 345 13.63 -3.03 -15.35
CA ALA A 345 13.62 -2.06 -14.25
C ALA A 345 14.73 -0.99 -14.37
N ARG A 346 15.92 -1.38 -14.85
CA ARG A 346 17.03 -0.45 -15.09
C ARG A 346 16.79 0.46 -16.31
N SER A 347 16.24 -0.09 -17.38
CA SER A 347 15.92 0.67 -18.60
C SER A 347 14.79 1.69 -18.35
N VAL A 348 13.85 1.40 -17.45
CA VAL A 348 12.76 2.30 -17.05
C VAL A 348 13.30 3.62 -16.50
N ILE A 349 14.42 3.60 -15.77
CA ILE A 349 15.03 4.80 -15.17
C ILE A 349 16.15 5.42 -16.01
N SER A 350 16.43 4.89 -17.20
CA SER A 350 17.57 5.30 -18.05
C SER A 350 18.90 5.33 -17.30
N ALA A 351 19.15 4.31 -16.48
CA ALA A 351 20.38 4.20 -15.69
C ALA A 351 21.62 4.27 -16.57
N PRO A 352 22.73 4.90 -16.11
CA PRO A 352 23.98 4.93 -16.87
C PRO A 352 24.53 3.50 -17.08
N PRO A 353 25.37 3.26 -18.10
CA PRO A 353 26.03 1.96 -18.28
C PRO A 353 26.83 1.54 -17.03
N ASP A 354 26.76 0.27 -16.66
CA ASP A 354 27.48 -0.33 -15.52
C ASP A 354 28.17 -1.60 -16.02
N GLU A 355 29.50 -1.59 -16.03
CA GLU A 355 30.31 -2.66 -16.62
C GLU A 355 30.04 -4.00 -15.91
N GLY A 356 29.67 -5.01 -16.70
CA GLY A 356 29.28 -6.32 -16.20
C GLY A 356 27.91 -6.41 -15.52
N PHE A 357 27.12 -5.33 -15.43
CA PHE A 357 25.78 -5.37 -14.83
C PHE A 357 24.84 -6.34 -15.55
N GLU A 358 24.80 -6.27 -16.88
CA GLU A 358 23.94 -7.15 -17.68
C GLU A 358 24.31 -8.63 -17.49
N GLU A 359 25.61 -8.90 -17.36
CA GLU A 359 26.12 -10.25 -17.13
C GLU A 359 25.76 -10.73 -15.73
N ARG A 360 26.05 -9.94 -14.70
CA ARG A 360 25.69 -10.23 -13.30
C ARG A 360 24.20 -10.46 -13.13
N THR A 361 23.35 -9.59 -13.68
CA THR A 361 21.89 -9.69 -13.54
C THR A 361 21.28 -10.84 -14.35
N PHE A 362 21.81 -11.12 -15.55
CA PHE A 362 21.37 -12.25 -16.35
C PHE A 362 21.55 -13.57 -15.60
N TYR A 363 22.75 -13.83 -15.07
CA TYR A 363 23.05 -15.06 -14.36
C TYR A 363 22.40 -15.14 -12.96
N PHE A 364 22.21 -13.99 -12.29
CA PHE A 364 21.58 -13.95 -10.97
C PHE A 364 20.06 -14.18 -11.02
N GLY A 365 19.42 -14.05 -12.19
CA GLY A 365 17.98 -14.21 -12.36
C GLY A 365 17.48 -15.59 -11.93
N ILE A 366 18.03 -16.63 -12.56
CA ILE A 366 17.62 -18.02 -12.33
C ILE A 366 17.92 -18.50 -10.89
N TYR A 367 18.96 -17.93 -10.23
CA TYR A 367 19.27 -18.25 -8.84
C TYR A 367 18.08 -17.95 -7.92
N ASN A 368 17.44 -16.79 -8.05
CA ASN A 368 16.28 -16.49 -7.20
C ASN A 368 15.04 -17.26 -7.67
N GLN A 369 14.83 -17.39 -8.98
CA GLN A 369 13.65 -18.08 -9.51
C GLN A 369 13.58 -19.54 -9.05
N LEU A 370 14.68 -20.29 -9.13
CA LEU A 370 14.72 -21.68 -8.64
C LEU A 370 14.58 -21.77 -7.12
N ALA A 371 15.09 -20.78 -6.37
CA ALA A 371 14.92 -20.73 -4.92
C ALA A 371 13.44 -20.50 -4.52
N ASP A 372 12.75 -19.62 -5.26
CA ASP A 372 11.34 -19.31 -5.06
C ASP A 372 10.46 -20.49 -5.50
N ASP A 373 10.71 -21.08 -6.68
CA ASP A 373 10.01 -22.29 -7.16
C ASP A 373 10.18 -23.48 -6.19
N PHE A 374 11.36 -23.64 -5.58
CA PHE A 374 11.57 -24.67 -4.56
C PHE A 374 10.77 -24.38 -3.29
N ALA A 375 10.70 -23.11 -2.89
CA ALA A 375 9.98 -22.70 -1.70
C ALA A 375 8.47 -22.93 -1.89
N ASP A 376 7.92 -22.63 -3.05
CA ASP A 376 6.48 -22.63 -3.33
C ASP A 376 5.99 -23.90 -4.05
N MET A 377 6.92 -24.84 -4.33
CA MET A 377 6.72 -26.14 -4.97
C MET A 377 5.45 -26.90 -4.56
N GLU A 378 5.09 -26.94 -3.27
CA GLU A 378 3.89 -27.65 -2.81
C GLU A 378 2.59 -26.95 -3.20
N GLN A 379 2.61 -25.61 -3.24
CA GLN A 379 1.47 -24.80 -3.65
C GLN A 379 1.34 -24.84 -5.17
N ASP A 380 2.44 -24.64 -5.89
CA ASP A 380 2.48 -24.72 -7.36
C ASP A 380 1.99 -26.08 -7.87
N LEU A 381 2.35 -27.17 -7.16
CA LEU A 381 1.89 -28.52 -7.52
C LEU A 381 0.37 -28.67 -7.38
N LYS A 382 -0.24 -28.04 -6.36
CA LYS A 382 -1.71 -28.03 -6.17
C LYS A 382 -2.40 -27.18 -7.23
N ASP A 383 -1.80 -26.06 -7.59
CA ASP A 383 -2.32 -25.12 -8.58
C ASP A 383 -2.09 -25.62 -10.02
N GLY A 384 -1.32 -26.71 -10.18
CA GLY A 384 -1.03 -27.32 -11.47
C GLY A 384 0.00 -26.55 -12.31
N ALA A 385 0.73 -25.62 -11.69
CA ALA A 385 1.74 -24.81 -12.34
C ALA A 385 2.94 -25.67 -12.77
N VAL A 386 3.45 -25.43 -13.98
CA VAL A 386 4.59 -26.14 -14.54
C VAL A 386 5.88 -25.37 -14.24
N THR A 387 6.60 -25.81 -13.21
CA THR A 387 7.94 -25.34 -12.86
C THR A 387 8.93 -26.50 -12.99
N PRO A 388 10.25 -26.23 -13.07
CA PRO A 388 11.25 -27.30 -13.06
C PRO A 388 11.07 -28.27 -11.89
N TYR A 389 10.68 -27.77 -10.71
CA TYR A 389 10.45 -28.59 -9.52
C TYR A 389 9.16 -29.42 -9.60
N THR A 390 8.01 -28.81 -9.93
CA THR A 390 6.73 -29.55 -9.99
C THR A 390 6.73 -30.61 -11.08
N TYR A 391 7.36 -30.31 -12.23
CA TYR A 391 7.49 -31.26 -13.33
C TYR A 391 8.40 -32.44 -12.97
N TYR A 392 9.57 -32.16 -12.37
CA TYR A 392 10.48 -33.22 -11.90
C TYR A 392 9.81 -34.09 -10.85
N LEU A 393 9.14 -33.50 -9.85
CA LEU A 393 8.39 -34.25 -8.84
C LEU A 393 7.42 -35.25 -9.45
N LYS A 394 6.69 -34.82 -10.50
CA LYS A 394 5.67 -35.64 -11.15
C LYS A 394 6.22 -36.75 -12.03
N TYR A 395 7.32 -36.50 -12.74
CA TYR A 395 7.77 -37.38 -13.84
C TYR A 395 9.14 -38.02 -13.68
N HIS A 396 9.95 -37.67 -12.67
CA HIS A 396 11.33 -38.20 -12.52
C HIS A 396 11.45 -39.74 -12.50
N GLN A 397 10.40 -40.47 -12.08
CA GLN A 397 10.41 -41.93 -12.09
C GLN A 397 10.20 -42.52 -13.49
N GLU A 398 9.45 -41.83 -14.35
CA GLU A 398 9.13 -42.26 -15.72
C GLU A 398 10.12 -41.69 -16.76
N ARG A 399 10.75 -40.55 -16.45
CA ARG A 399 11.61 -39.78 -17.34
C ARG A 399 13.02 -39.60 -16.72
N PRO A 400 13.93 -40.58 -16.88
CA PRO A 400 15.28 -40.52 -16.32
C PRO A 400 16.19 -39.48 -17.00
N ASP A 401 15.76 -38.94 -18.14
CA ASP A 401 16.42 -37.85 -18.87
C ASP A 401 16.19 -36.47 -18.23
N LEU A 402 15.28 -36.35 -17.26
CA LEU A 402 15.03 -35.08 -16.58
C LEU A 402 16.19 -34.69 -15.67
N ILE A 403 16.62 -33.44 -15.81
CA ILE A 403 17.67 -32.89 -14.95
C ILE A 403 17.08 -32.47 -13.60
N ASN A 404 17.76 -32.85 -12.52
CA ASN A 404 17.35 -32.51 -11.17
C ASN A 404 17.48 -30.99 -10.92
N PRO A 405 16.36 -30.25 -10.72
CA PRO A 405 16.38 -28.79 -10.55
C PRO A 405 17.17 -28.32 -9.33
N PHE A 406 17.26 -29.16 -8.29
CA PHE A 406 18.07 -28.84 -7.11
C PHE A 406 19.57 -28.89 -7.42
N GLU A 407 20.01 -29.81 -8.29
CA GLU A 407 21.40 -29.87 -8.73
C GLU A 407 21.73 -28.71 -9.66
N VAL A 408 20.79 -28.32 -10.53
CA VAL A 408 20.91 -27.12 -11.37
C VAL A 408 21.02 -25.87 -10.51
N TYR A 409 20.20 -25.72 -9.46
CA TYR A 409 20.29 -24.60 -8.52
C TYR A 409 21.69 -24.45 -7.91
N TRP A 410 22.31 -25.55 -7.48
CA TRP A 410 23.67 -25.50 -6.95
C TRP A 410 24.74 -25.27 -8.03
N ALA A 411 24.54 -25.76 -9.25
CA ALA A 411 25.40 -25.38 -10.39
C ALA A 411 25.31 -23.87 -10.68
N VAL A 412 24.12 -23.27 -10.58
CA VAL A 412 23.95 -21.81 -10.66
C VAL A 412 24.72 -21.10 -9.55
N VAL A 413 24.64 -21.57 -8.31
CA VAL A 413 25.40 -21.01 -7.17
C VAL A 413 26.92 -21.05 -7.45
N ALA A 414 27.44 -22.19 -7.91
CA ALA A 414 28.85 -22.32 -8.27
C ALA A 414 29.25 -21.35 -9.39
N ASN A 415 28.44 -21.28 -10.45
CA ASN A 415 28.69 -20.37 -11.56
C ASN A 415 28.68 -18.90 -11.12
N LEU A 416 27.74 -18.51 -10.25
CA LEU A 416 27.71 -17.15 -9.71
C LEU A 416 28.98 -16.83 -8.92
N ILE A 417 29.39 -17.72 -8.01
CA ILE A 417 30.58 -17.49 -7.18
C ILE A 417 31.83 -17.41 -8.04
N HIS A 418 32.07 -18.37 -8.93
CA HIS A 418 33.36 -18.50 -9.62
C HIS A 418 33.43 -17.77 -10.96
N SER A 419 32.38 -17.86 -11.78
CA SER A 419 32.41 -17.29 -13.13
C SER A 419 32.00 -15.83 -13.15
N VAL A 420 31.00 -15.46 -12.33
CA VAL A 420 30.37 -14.11 -12.36
C VAL A 420 31.00 -13.16 -11.36
N TYR A 421 31.23 -13.61 -10.12
CA TYR A 421 31.84 -12.81 -9.06
C TYR A 421 33.31 -13.17 -8.81
N HIS A 422 33.94 -13.94 -9.71
CA HIS A 422 35.38 -14.24 -9.71
C HIS A 422 35.94 -14.71 -8.36
N SER A 423 35.18 -15.56 -7.65
CA SER A 423 35.50 -16.10 -6.32
C SER A 423 35.64 -15.03 -5.23
N ASP A 424 34.95 -13.90 -5.37
CA ASP A 424 34.92 -12.87 -4.35
C ASP A 424 34.40 -13.42 -3.01
N SER A 425 35.11 -13.07 -1.94
CA SER A 425 34.82 -13.55 -0.60
C SER A 425 33.48 -13.05 -0.06
N LYS A 426 33.10 -11.80 -0.35
CA LYS A 426 31.89 -11.18 0.18
C LYS A 426 30.66 -11.62 -0.61
N ALA A 427 30.76 -11.69 -1.94
CA ALA A 427 29.72 -12.24 -2.80
C ALA A 427 29.43 -13.71 -2.45
N ARG A 428 30.48 -14.53 -2.25
CA ARG A 428 30.32 -15.91 -1.77
C ARG A 428 29.59 -15.97 -0.43
N GLU A 429 29.99 -15.16 0.55
CA GLU A 429 29.34 -15.13 1.86
C GLU A 429 27.83 -14.85 1.71
N VAL A 430 27.48 -13.80 0.96
CA VAL A 430 26.09 -13.37 0.80
C VAL A 430 25.24 -14.38 0.02
N ILE A 431 25.79 -14.97 -1.05
CA ILE A 431 25.10 -15.98 -1.87
C ILE A 431 24.82 -17.24 -1.06
N LEU A 432 25.82 -17.73 -0.30
CA LEU A 432 25.68 -18.92 0.52
C LEU A 432 24.77 -18.68 1.73
N ASP A 433 24.88 -17.52 2.39
CA ASP A 433 23.95 -17.11 3.43
C ASP A 433 22.52 -17.16 2.94
N ARG A 434 22.26 -16.60 1.75
CA ARG A 434 20.92 -16.59 1.17
C ARG A 434 20.43 -17.99 0.81
N ALA A 435 21.27 -18.81 0.18
CA ALA A 435 20.93 -20.17 -0.23
C ALA A 435 20.60 -21.06 0.98
N VAL A 436 21.47 -21.06 2.00
CA VAL A 436 21.28 -21.87 3.22
C VAL A 436 20.08 -21.37 4.02
N ASN A 437 19.90 -20.05 4.15
CA ASN A 437 18.73 -19.48 4.82
C ASN A 437 17.42 -19.85 4.10
N GLY A 438 17.40 -19.90 2.77
CA GLY A 438 16.25 -20.39 2.00
C GLY A 438 15.84 -21.82 2.39
N LEU A 439 16.81 -22.73 2.45
CA LEU A 439 16.57 -24.12 2.88
C LEU A 439 16.16 -24.22 4.36
N LYS A 440 16.72 -23.39 5.24
CA LYS A 440 16.30 -23.32 6.66
C LYS A 440 14.84 -22.91 6.78
N ARG A 441 14.42 -21.89 6.03
CA ARG A 441 13.03 -21.43 6.00
C ARG A 441 12.08 -22.50 5.48
N TYR A 442 12.45 -23.19 4.40
CA TYR A 442 11.66 -24.30 3.89
C TYR A 442 11.51 -25.41 4.96
N ARG A 443 12.59 -25.77 5.66
CA ARG A 443 12.54 -26.74 6.77
C ARG A 443 11.64 -26.30 7.92
N GLU A 444 11.69 -25.03 8.31
CA GLU A 444 10.83 -24.46 9.36
C GLU A 444 9.35 -24.53 8.97
N ARG A 445 9.02 -24.23 7.71
CA ARG A 445 7.64 -24.22 7.19
C ARG A 445 7.09 -25.62 6.95
N ALA A 446 7.85 -26.51 6.30
CA ALA A 446 7.42 -27.87 5.94
C ALA A 446 7.53 -28.86 7.12
N GLY A 447 8.32 -28.53 8.15
CA GLY A 447 8.66 -29.45 9.23
C GLY A 447 9.79 -30.41 8.88
N ALA A 448 10.47 -30.93 9.91
CA ALA A 448 11.71 -31.70 9.74
C ALA A 448 11.52 -33.01 8.96
N VAL A 449 10.38 -33.68 9.12
CA VAL A 449 10.09 -34.95 8.43
C VAL A 449 9.97 -34.73 6.93
N LYS A 450 9.06 -33.83 6.52
CA LYS A 450 8.81 -33.49 5.12
C LYS A 450 10.05 -32.90 4.43
N TYR A 451 10.81 -32.07 5.15
CA TYR A 451 12.09 -31.57 4.67
C TYR A 451 13.06 -32.70 4.33
N ASN A 452 13.21 -33.68 5.23
CA ASN A 452 14.12 -34.81 5.02
C ASN A 452 13.66 -35.69 3.85
N GLU A 453 12.36 -35.90 3.66
CA GLU A 453 11.81 -36.60 2.49
C GLU A 453 12.13 -35.85 1.18
N THR A 454 11.89 -34.54 1.17
CA THR A 454 12.19 -33.66 0.03
C THR A 454 13.68 -33.72 -0.32
N MET A 455 14.55 -33.61 0.70
CA MET A 455 16.01 -33.65 0.50
C MET A 455 16.53 -35.03 0.09
N LYS A 456 15.86 -36.14 0.47
CA LYS A 456 16.24 -37.47 -0.03
C LYS A 456 16.06 -37.57 -1.54
N LEU A 457 14.99 -36.99 -2.07
CA LEU A 457 14.73 -36.95 -3.51
C LEU A 457 15.71 -36.02 -4.22
N PHE A 458 15.81 -34.76 -3.76
CA PHE A 458 16.51 -33.71 -4.50
C PHE A 458 18.02 -33.64 -4.23
N ALA A 459 18.48 -33.93 -3.02
CA ALA A 459 19.90 -33.83 -2.66
C ALA A 459 20.65 -35.16 -2.79
N GLY A 460 19.97 -36.25 -3.21
CA GLY A 460 20.55 -37.59 -3.31
C GLY A 460 21.77 -37.66 -4.24
N GLY A 461 21.73 -36.97 -5.39
CA GLY A 461 22.81 -36.95 -6.36
C GLY A 461 24.05 -36.13 -5.96
N LEU A 462 23.93 -35.27 -4.93
CA LEU A 462 24.98 -34.38 -4.43
C LEU A 462 25.96 -35.04 -3.44
N GLY A 463 25.68 -36.25 -2.95
CA GLY A 463 26.62 -37.02 -2.13
C GLY A 463 27.12 -36.29 -0.88
N GLU A 464 28.44 -36.03 -0.80
CA GLU A 464 29.07 -35.34 0.34
C GLU A 464 28.55 -33.91 0.52
N LEU A 465 28.41 -33.16 -0.57
CA LEU A 465 27.88 -31.81 -0.57
C LEU A 465 26.47 -31.78 0.02
N GLY A 466 25.60 -32.72 -0.37
CA GLY A 466 24.24 -32.85 0.18
C GLY A 466 24.23 -33.06 1.70
N ARG A 467 25.12 -33.91 2.22
CA ARG A 467 25.28 -34.12 3.69
C ARG A 467 25.78 -32.88 4.39
N LEU A 468 26.73 -32.16 3.80
CA LEU A 468 27.27 -30.91 4.34
C LEU A 468 26.17 -29.84 4.41
N LEU A 469 25.38 -29.69 3.35
CA LEU A 469 24.25 -28.76 3.28
C LEU A 469 23.21 -29.03 4.35
N GLN A 470 22.77 -30.29 4.52
CA GLN A 470 21.82 -30.66 5.58
C GLN A 470 22.37 -30.34 6.99
N LYS A 471 23.67 -30.52 7.20
CA LYS A 471 24.34 -30.13 8.45
C LYS A 471 24.31 -28.61 8.64
N MET A 472 24.53 -27.82 7.59
CA MET A 472 24.50 -26.36 7.64
C MET A 472 23.10 -25.81 7.86
N VAL A 473 22.10 -26.33 7.17
CA VAL A 473 20.68 -26.00 7.42
C VAL A 473 20.29 -26.27 8.88
N SER A 474 20.90 -27.27 9.51
CA SER A 474 20.62 -27.58 10.92
C SER A 474 21.38 -26.73 11.94
N LYS A 475 22.58 -26.24 11.62
CA LYS A 475 23.54 -25.73 12.62
C LYS A 475 24.06 -24.32 12.37
N ALA A 476 23.94 -23.80 11.15
CA ALA A 476 24.43 -22.46 10.82
C ALA A 476 23.65 -21.41 11.62
N ASP A 477 24.34 -20.53 12.31
CA ASP A 477 23.78 -19.32 12.92
C ASP A 477 24.05 -18.11 12.03
N ASP A 478 23.34 -17.02 12.30
CA ASP A 478 23.54 -15.73 11.64
C ASP A 478 23.52 -15.86 10.12
N VAL A 479 22.41 -16.35 9.56
CA VAL A 479 22.13 -16.37 8.10
C VAL A 479 20.82 -15.66 7.76
N ASP A 480 20.16 -15.08 8.77
CA ASP A 480 18.88 -14.39 8.60
C ASP A 480 19.08 -13.06 7.86
N PHE A 481 18.07 -12.67 7.07
CA PHE A 481 18.05 -11.43 6.30
C PHE A 481 16.88 -10.55 6.76
N PHE A 482 17.09 -9.24 6.71
CA PHE A 482 16.12 -8.20 7.07
C PHE A 482 14.90 -8.17 6.15
N ASP A 483 15.06 -8.58 4.90
CA ASP A 483 13.97 -8.63 3.92
C ASP A 483 12.76 -9.45 4.39
N LYS A 484 12.99 -10.58 5.08
CA LYS A 484 11.92 -11.39 5.67
C LYS A 484 11.27 -10.70 6.85
N LEU A 485 12.07 -10.09 7.72
CA LEU A 485 11.54 -9.40 8.89
C LEU A 485 10.69 -8.20 8.49
N LEU A 486 11.14 -7.45 7.48
CA LEU A 486 10.39 -6.40 6.81
C LEU A 486 9.11 -6.93 6.16
N ARG A 487 9.23 -7.99 5.35
CA ARG A 487 8.10 -8.55 4.62
C ARG A 487 7.04 -9.11 5.58
N ASP A 488 7.45 -9.91 6.56
CA ASP A 488 6.55 -10.57 7.49
C ASP A 488 5.91 -9.51 8.42
N GLY A 489 6.68 -8.53 8.93
CA GLY A 489 6.13 -7.39 9.68
C GLY A 489 5.19 -6.50 8.85
N LEU A 490 5.52 -6.24 7.58
CA LEU A 490 4.64 -5.52 6.66
C LEU A 490 3.37 -6.31 6.36
N ILE A 491 3.45 -7.62 6.18
CA ILE A 491 2.28 -8.48 5.95
C ILE A 491 1.34 -8.43 7.16
N ASP A 492 1.88 -8.54 8.37
CA ASP A 492 1.07 -8.51 9.58
C ASP A 492 0.43 -7.12 9.78
N GLN A 493 1.18 -6.05 9.50
CA GLN A 493 0.66 -4.69 9.53
C GLN A 493 -0.45 -4.46 8.49
N LEU A 494 -0.25 -4.87 7.23
CA LEU A 494 -1.26 -4.72 6.17
C LEU A 494 -2.53 -5.51 6.48
N LYS A 495 -2.39 -6.74 7.01
CA LYS A 495 -3.53 -7.54 7.46
C LYS A 495 -4.26 -6.87 8.62
N GLN A 496 -3.52 -6.28 9.55
CA GLN A 496 -4.11 -5.55 10.67
C GLN A 496 -4.85 -4.30 10.18
N ASP A 497 -4.22 -3.47 9.35
CA ASP A 497 -4.83 -2.28 8.76
C ASP A 497 -6.08 -2.66 7.93
N ALA A 498 -6.04 -3.76 7.16
CA ALA A 498 -7.19 -4.26 6.40
C ALA A 498 -8.35 -4.68 7.31
N ARG A 499 -8.07 -5.41 8.40
CA ARG A 499 -9.09 -5.79 9.41
C ARG A 499 -9.68 -4.57 10.09
N GLU A 500 -8.85 -3.61 10.50
CA GLU A 500 -9.31 -2.38 11.14
C GLU A 500 -10.13 -1.51 10.17
N GLN A 501 -9.79 -1.50 8.88
CA GLN A 501 -10.57 -0.83 7.84
C GLN A 501 -11.94 -1.49 7.62
N GLU A 502 -12.00 -2.82 7.69
CA GLU A 502 -13.26 -3.58 7.67
C GLU A 502 -14.09 -3.27 8.92
N GLU A 503 -13.47 -3.26 10.10
CA GLU A 503 -14.12 -2.89 11.36
C GLU A 503 -14.61 -1.43 11.36
N PHE A 504 -13.84 -0.50 10.81
CA PHE A 504 -14.23 0.89 10.60
C PHE A 504 -15.49 0.98 9.74
N SER A 505 -15.51 0.27 8.61
CA SER A 505 -16.65 0.25 7.68
C SER A 505 -17.88 -0.40 8.31
N GLY A 506 -17.69 -1.52 9.02
CA GLY A 506 -18.75 -2.19 9.77
C GLY A 506 -19.32 -1.31 10.89
N THR A 507 -18.46 -0.60 11.63
CA THR A 507 -18.86 0.34 12.67
C THR A 507 -19.69 1.49 12.10
N LEU A 508 -19.25 2.10 11.00
CA LEU A 508 -20.02 3.14 10.31
C LEU A 508 -21.43 2.64 9.93
N GLN A 509 -21.56 1.44 9.38
CA GLN A 509 -22.84 0.88 8.98
C GLN A 509 -23.74 0.54 10.18
N ASN A 510 -23.21 -0.16 11.17
CA ASN A 510 -23.95 -0.63 12.34
C ASN A 510 -24.46 0.54 13.19
N VAL A 511 -23.58 1.49 13.49
CA VAL A 511 -23.92 2.66 14.32
C VAL A 511 -24.88 3.59 13.57
N ARG A 512 -24.71 3.75 12.25
CA ARG A 512 -25.68 4.49 11.42
C ARG A 512 -27.07 3.86 11.46
N SER A 513 -27.16 2.53 11.37
CA SER A 513 -28.44 1.81 11.47
C SER A 513 -29.09 2.02 12.83
N LEU A 514 -28.32 1.86 13.91
CA LEU A 514 -28.77 2.13 15.28
C LEU A 514 -29.33 3.55 15.42
N ILE A 515 -28.58 4.55 14.95
CA ILE A 515 -29.01 5.95 14.99
C ILE A 515 -30.30 6.16 14.19
N ASN A 516 -30.36 5.66 12.95
CA ASN A 516 -31.54 5.84 12.09
C ASN A 516 -32.83 5.25 12.69
N ASN A 517 -32.73 4.15 13.45
CA ASN A 517 -33.89 3.55 14.14
C ASN A 517 -34.39 4.40 15.31
N GLU A 518 -33.51 5.19 15.92
CA GLU A 518 -33.81 5.96 17.12
C GLU A 518 -34.04 7.46 16.82
N LEU A 519 -33.74 7.97 15.62
CA LEU A 519 -33.80 9.41 15.32
C LEU A 519 -35.20 10.01 15.21
N LYS A 520 -36.20 9.22 14.83
CA LYS A 520 -37.53 9.76 14.54
C LYS A 520 -38.27 10.14 15.82
N PHE A 521 -38.98 11.25 15.77
CA PHE A 521 -39.98 11.55 16.78
C PHE A 521 -41.15 10.58 16.59
N SER A 522 -41.48 9.82 17.65
CA SER A 522 -42.72 9.06 17.70
C SER A 522 -43.90 10.04 17.56
N SER A 523 -44.92 9.67 16.80
CA SER A 523 -46.22 10.35 16.86
C SER A 523 -47.05 9.71 17.98
N PRO A 524 -47.07 10.25 19.21
CA PRO A 524 -48.04 9.77 20.19
C PRO A 524 -49.44 9.97 19.63
N GLN A 525 -50.28 8.94 19.76
CA GLN A 525 -51.71 9.05 19.53
C GLN A 525 -52.23 10.15 20.48
N SER A 526 -52.67 11.30 19.94
CA SER A 526 -53.18 12.52 20.62
C SER A 526 -52.32 13.80 20.66
N LEU A 527 -51.36 14.01 19.74
CA LEU A 527 -50.76 15.35 19.60
C LEU A 527 -51.78 16.38 19.07
N PRO A 528 -51.73 17.65 19.52
CA PRO A 528 -52.43 18.74 18.85
C PRO A 528 -52.00 18.83 17.37
N ALA A 529 -52.95 19.10 16.46
CA ALA A 529 -52.71 19.08 15.00
C ALA A 529 -51.51 19.94 14.53
N MET A 530 -51.28 21.08 15.18
CA MET A 530 -50.12 21.94 14.86
C MET A 530 -48.78 21.34 15.30
N GLN A 531 -48.77 20.61 16.41
CA GLN A 531 -47.58 19.90 16.88
C GLN A 531 -47.28 18.69 15.97
N GLU A 532 -48.32 17.99 15.51
CA GLU A 532 -48.19 16.92 14.52
C GLU A 532 -47.56 17.43 13.21
N ARG A 533 -47.98 18.60 12.73
CA ARG A 533 -47.39 19.24 11.54
C ARG A 533 -45.89 19.56 11.70
N LEU A 534 -45.48 20.09 12.85
CA LEU A 534 -44.07 20.37 13.14
C LEU A 534 -43.24 19.09 13.24
N VAL A 535 -43.76 18.06 13.91
CA VAL A 535 -43.12 16.74 14.02
C VAL A 535 -42.94 16.10 12.64
N HIS A 536 -43.95 16.20 11.77
CA HIS A 536 -43.85 15.71 10.40
C HIS A 536 -42.77 16.44 9.59
N ALA A 537 -42.69 17.77 9.69
CA ALA A 537 -41.65 18.56 9.02
C ALA A 537 -40.23 18.23 9.52
N ALA A 538 -40.08 18.03 10.84
CA ALA A 538 -38.82 17.60 11.44
C ALA A 538 -38.41 16.20 10.96
N ASN A 539 -39.34 15.22 11.01
CA ASN A 539 -39.11 13.87 10.54
C ASN A 539 -38.78 13.83 9.04
N TYR A 540 -39.42 14.64 8.19
CA TYR A 540 -39.10 14.76 6.76
C TYR A 540 -37.62 15.09 6.54
N SER A 541 -37.09 16.07 7.30
CA SER A 541 -35.69 16.50 7.18
C SER A 541 -34.71 15.48 7.76
N LEU A 542 -35.12 14.78 8.83
CA LEU A 542 -34.33 13.72 9.46
C LEU A 542 -34.25 12.45 8.59
N GLU A 543 -35.28 12.14 7.79
CA GLU A 543 -35.36 10.94 6.94
C GLU A 543 -34.48 10.97 5.70
N GLY A 544 -33.91 12.12 5.32
CA GLY A 544 -32.98 12.18 4.18
C GLY A 544 -31.76 11.26 4.35
N ASP A 545 -31.15 10.84 3.24
CA ASP A 545 -29.98 9.95 3.24
C ASP A 545 -28.74 10.69 3.78
N GLY A 546 -28.60 10.68 5.11
CA GLY A 546 -27.51 11.31 5.83
C GLY A 546 -26.39 10.31 6.14
N LYS A 547 -25.13 10.74 6.00
CA LYS A 547 -23.94 9.94 6.39
C LYS A 547 -23.88 9.67 7.91
N ARG A 548 -24.54 10.51 8.72
CA ARG A 548 -24.56 10.46 10.21
C ARG A 548 -23.17 10.47 10.86
N LEU A 549 -22.18 11.10 10.21
CA LEU A 549 -20.79 11.04 10.66
C LEU A 549 -20.59 11.61 12.09
N ARG A 550 -21.25 12.73 12.40
CA ARG A 550 -21.19 13.42 13.71
C ARG A 550 -21.66 12.53 14.88
N PRO A 551 -22.89 11.98 14.86
CA PRO A 551 -23.33 11.08 15.92
C PRO A 551 -22.57 9.76 15.93
N ILE A 552 -22.12 9.22 14.78
CA ILE A 552 -21.28 8.00 14.79
C ILE A 552 -19.95 8.28 15.51
N LEU A 553 -19.30 9.40 15.23
CA LEU A 553 -18.05 9.79 15.89
C LEU A 553 -18.23 9.91 17.41
N THR A 554 -19.34 10.50 17.85
CA THR A 554 -19.67 10.64 19.26
C THR A 554 -19.92 9.29 19.94
N TRP A 555 -20.65 8.39 19.27
CA TRP A 555 -20.88 7.04 19.76
C TRP A 555 -19.57 6.27 19.89
N VAL A 556 -18.69 6.34 18.89
CA VAL A 556 -17.39 5.65 18.94
C VAL A 556 -16.53 6.20 20.07
N MET A 557 -16.44 7.52 20.23
CA MET A 557 -15.68 8.10 21.33
C MET A 557 -16.25 7.70 22.69
N GLY A 558 -17.57 7.82 22.87
CA GLY A 558 -18.22 7.46 24.12
C GLY A 558 -18.11 5.97 24.44
N VAL A 559 -18.52 5.10 23.53
CA VAL A 559 -18.64 3.66 23.78
C VAL A 559 -17.30 2.95 23.62
N ASN A 560 -16.61 3.11 22.49
CA ASN A 560 -15.36 2.40 22.23
C ASN A 560 -14.15 3.08 22.92
N GLY A 561 -14.13 4.41 22.97
CA GLY A 561 -13.02 5.17 23.56
C GLY A 561 -13.08 5.27 25.08
N TYR A 562 -14.24 5.64 25.63
CA TYR A 562 -14.45 5.87 27.06
C TYR A 562 -15.17 4.73 27.79
N GLY A 563 -15.70 3.73 27.09
CA GLY A 563 -16.42 2.62 27.72
C GLY A 563 -17.79 3.02 28.28
N LEU A 564 -18.38 4.12 27.81
CA LEU A 564 -19.71 4.57 28.21
C LEU A 564 -20.79 3.60 27.71
N ASP A 565 -21.87 3.49 28.49
CA ASP A 565 -23.01 2.65 28.14
C ASP A 565 -23.74 3.17 26.89
N ALA A 566 -23.90 2.33 25.87
CA ALA A 566 -24.44 2.75 24.56
C ALA A 566 -25.87 3.31 24.63
N PRO A 567 -26.82 2.73 25.40
CA PRO A 567 -28.12 3.35 25.65
C PRO A 567 -28.04 4.69 26.39
N ALA A 568 -27.06 4.88 27.28
CA ALA A 568 -26.91 6.11 28.04
C ALA A 568 -26.53 7.31 27.16
N ILE A 569 -25.74 7.09 26.11
CA ILE A 569 -25.30 8.16 25.19
C ILE A 569 -26.32 8.47 24.08
N MET A 570 -27.34 7.63 23.86
CA MET A 570 -28.31 7.82 22.77
C MET A 570 -28.96 9.22 22.71
N PRO A 571 -29.37 9.85 23.84
CA PRO A 571 -29.89 11.22 23.81
C PRO A 571 -28.89 12.23 23.24
N LEU A 572 -27.60 12.09 23.56
CA LEU A 572 -26.55 12.94 23.00
C LEU A 572 -26.43 12.79 21.48
N LEU A 573 -26.55 11.56 20.96
CA LEU A 573 -26.48 11.29 19.51
C LEU A 573 -27.65 11.94 18.77
N ARG A 574 -28.86 11.82 19.31
CA ARG A 574 -30.05 12.52 18.80
C ARG A 574 -29.83 14.03 18.80
N SER A 575 -29.33 14.56 19.90
CA SER A 575 -29.06 15.99 20.05
C SER A 575 -28.17 16.53 18.94
N LEU A 576 -27.05 15.86 18.66
CA LEU A 576 -26.11 16.27 17.61
C LEU A 576 -26.72 16.21 16.21
N GLU A 577 -27.49 15.18 15.88
CA GLU A 577 -28.12 15.09 14.57
C GLU A 577 -29.28 16.09 14.42
N TYR A 578 -30.01 16.40 15.51
CA TYR A 578 -31.04 17.44 15.50
C TYR A 578 -30.43 18.82 15.28
N MET A 579 -29.35 19.16 15.99
CA MET A 579 -28.60 20.42 15.78
C MET A 579 -28.06 20.51 14.34
N HIS A 580 -27.46 19.43 13.83
CA HIS A 580 -26.94 19.42 12.47
C HIS A 580 -28.05 19.53 11.43
N THR A 581 -29.17 18.84 11.61
CA THR A 581 -30.30 18.94 10.68
C THR A 581 -30.93 20.33 10.74
N ALA A 582 -31.04 20.94 11.92
CA ALA A 582 -31.47 22.33 12.05
C ALA A 582 -30.53 23.29 11.31
N SER A 583 -29.21 23.13 11.43
CA SER A 583 -28.25 24.00 10.76
C SER A 583 -28.42 23.93 9.23
N LEU A 584 -28.63 22.73 8.67
CA LEU A 584 -28.89 22.55 7.24
C LEU A 584 -30.19 23.22 6.79
N ILE A 585 -31.27 23.10 7.58
CA ILE A 585 -32.56 23.72 7.24
C ILE A 585 -32.41 25.24 7.12
N PHE A 586 -31.66 25.88 8.02
CA PHE A 586 -31.40 27.33 7.95
C PHE A 586 -30.47 27.72 6.80
N ASP A 587 -29.41 26.94 6.56
CA ASP A 587 -28.45 27.11 5.45
C ASP A 587 -29.16 27.05 4.09
N ASP A 588 -30.12 26.14 3.95
CA ASP A 588 -30.87 25.92 2.72
C ASP A 588 -31.86 27.06 2.37
N LEU A 589 -32.18 27.98 3.29
CA LEU A 589 -33.22 29.01 3.07
C LEU A 589 -32.87 29.99 1.93
N PRO A 590 -33.89 30.63 1.31
CA PRO A 590 -33.67 31.65 0.27
C PRO A 590 -32.79 32.84 0.69
N SER A 591 -32.75 33.15 1.98
CA SER A 591 -31.92 34.22 2.54
C SER A 591 -30.45 33.84 2.74
N GLN A 592 -30.08 32.56 2.53
CA GLN A 592 -28.72 32.04 2.70
C GLN A 592 -28.20 31.41 1.41
N ASP A 593 -28.25 30.08 1.26
CA ASP A 593 -27.75 29.38 0.07
C ASP A 593 -28.86 29.04 -0.93
N ASN A 594 -30.13 29.21 -0.57
CA ASN A 594 -31.29 28.99 -1.44
C ASN A 594 -31.25 27.62 -2.15
N ALA A 595 -30.84 26.58 -1.44
CA ALA A 595 -30.61 25.27 -2.03
C ALA A 595 -31.95 24.58 -2.39
N PRO A 596 -32.13 24.08 -3.62
CA PRO A 596 -33.38 23.42 -4.02
C PRO A 596 -33.49 21.99 -3.45
N THR A 597 -32.35 21.32 -3.24
CA THR A 597 -32.30 19.92 -2.81
C THR A 597 -31.21 19.68 -1.76
N ARG A 598 -31.48 18.77 -0.83
CA ARG A 598 -30.55 18.32 0.21
C ARG A 598 -30.75 16.83 0.48
N ARG A 599 -29.64 16.06 0.57
CA ARG A 599 -29.66 14.61 0.84
C ARG A 599 -30.60 13.82 -0.09
N GLY A 600 -30.59 14.18 -1.39
CA GLY A 600 -31.40 13.53 -2.43
C GLY A 600 -32.90 13.87 -2.40
N ARG A 601 -33.32 14.85 -1.61
CA ARG A 601 -34.73 15.29 -1.48
C ARG A 601 -34.84 16.80 -1.65
N GLU A 602 -36.02 17.30 -1.99
CA GLU A 602 -36.29 18.74 -2.01
C GLU A 602 -36.13 19.34 -0.60
N THR A 603 -35.62 20.57 -0.50
CA THR A 603 -35.45 21.23 0.79
C THR A 603 -36.80 21.61 1.40
N LEU A 604 -36.86 21.72 2.73
CA LEU A 604 -38.13 21.89 3.44
C LEU A 604 -38.88 23.16 3.05
N HIS A 605 -38.15 24.23 2.70
CA HIS A 605 -38.77 25.49 2.26
C HIS A 605 -39.38 25.39 0.85
N GLN A 606 -38.87 24.50 0.00
CA GLN A 606 -39.43 24.20 -1.34
C GLN A 606 -40.70 23.36 -1.22
N VAL A 607 -40.68 22.33 -0.37
CA VAL A 607 -41.83 21.42 -0.18
C VAL A 607 -42.98 22.09 0.56
N GLN A 608 -42.67 23.04 1.45
CA GLN A 608 -43.66 23.74 2.26
C GLN A 608 -43.52 25.26 2.15
N SER A 609 -42.80 25.88 3.08
CA SER A 609 -42.59 27.33 3.10
C SER A 609 -41.41 27.68 4.00
N SER A 610 -40.80 28.85 3.79
CA SER A 610 -39.73 29.34 4.67
C SER A 610 -40.14 29.41 6.13
N ALA A 611 -41.38 29.84 6.42
CA ALA A 611 -41.89 29.93 7.80
C ALA A 611 -41.93 28.55 8.50
N VAL A 612 -42.35 27.50 7.79
CA VAL A 612 -42.32 26.14 8.37
C VAL A 612 -40.89 25.64 8.53
N ALA A 613 -40.01 25.93 7.57
CA ALA A 613 -38.60 25.56 7.67
C ALA A 613 -37.93 26.22 8.89
N GLU A 614 -38.09 27.52 9.08
CA GLU A 614 -37.57 28.27 10.23
C GLU A 614 -38.07 27.73 11.56
N LEU A 615 -39.39 27.52 11.69
CA LEU A 615 -39.99 26.95 12.91
C LEU A 615 -39.52 25.52 13.18
N THR A 616 -39.32 24.71 12.14
CA THR A 616 -38.81 23.34 12.25
C THR A 616 -37.36 23.32 12.72
N GLY A 617 -36.52 24.21 12.18
CA GLY A 617 -35.15 24.38 12.62
C GLY A 617 -35.07 24.77 14.11
N LEU A 618 -35.88 25.76 14.52
CA LEU A 618 -35.96 26.17 15.93
C LEU A 618 -36.47 25.04 16.83
N TYR A 619 -37.49 24.30 16.39
CA TYR A 619 -38.02 23.14 17.11
C TYR A 619 -36.95 22.07 17.33
N LEU A 620 -36.18 21.72 16.30
CA LEU A 620 -35.08 20.75 16.40
C LEU A 620 -33.99 21.20 17.38
N ILE A 621 -33.64 22.49 17.42
CA ILE A 621 -32.71 23.04 18.41
C ILE A 621 -33.24 22.84 19.84
N GLN A 622 -34.52 23.14 20.08
CA GLN A 622 -35.12 22.92 21.41
C GLN A 622 -35.17 21.44 21.78
N GLN A 623 -35.50 20.57 20.83
CA GLN A 623 -35.46 19.12 21.03
C GLN A 623 -34.04 18.64 21.30
N ALA A 624 -33.02 19.20 20.65
CA ALA A 624 -31.63 18.84 20.89
C ALA A 624 -31.19 19.15 22.33
N THR A 625 -31.53 20.34 22.84
CA THR A 625 -31.28 20.73 24.23
C THR A 625 -32.06 19.84 25.21
N PHE A 626 -33.31 19.51 24.89
CA PHE A 626 -34.11 18.57 25.68
C PHE A 626 -33.46 17.18 25.77
N GLN A 627 -32.91 16.66 24.66
CA GLN A 627 -32.19 15.40 24.69
C GLN A 627 -30.92 15.46 25.56
N GLN A 628 -30.16 16.57 25.51
CA GLN A 628 -28.99 16.74 26.40
C GLN A 628 -29.39 16.76 27.87
N ALA A 629 -30.46 17.48 28.22
CA ALA A 629 -31.00 17.52 29.58
C ALA A 629 -31.58 16.18 30.04
N SER A 630 -31.87 15.26 29.11
CA SER A 630 -32.39 13.91 29.39
C SER A 630 -31.29 12.87 29.67
N LEU A 631 -30.01 13.26 29.71
CA LEU A 631 -28.86 12.39 30.03
C LEU A 631 -28.80 12.01 31.53
N ASN A 632 -29.82 11.31 32.02
CA ASN A 632 -30.03 11.02 33.44
C ASN A 632 -29.12 9.93 34.05
N ARG A 633 -28.25 9.30 33.24
CA ARG A 633 -27.29 8.27 33.68
C ARG A 633 -25.91 8.83 34.02
N PHE A 634 -25.73 10.15 33.92
CA PHE A 634 -24.48 10.86 34.22
C PHE A 634 -24.69 11.85 35.37
N LYS A 635 -23.59 12.33 35.97
CA LYS A 635 -23.67 13.32 37.05
C LYS A 635 -24.29 14.63 36.53
N PRO A 636 -25.23 15.25 37.27
CA PRO A 636 -25.89 16.48 36.84
C PRO A 636 -24.92 17.62 36.50
N GLU A 637 -23.85 17.79 37.27
CA GLU A 637 -22.80 18.78 37.03
C GLU A 637 -22.06 18.56 35.70
N THR A 638 -21.81 17.30 35.35
CA THR A 638 -21.18 16.90 34.09
C THR A 638 -22.12 17.16 32.91
N VAL A 639 -23.41 16.82 33.05
CA VAL A 639 -24.44 17.11 32.04
C VAL A 639 -24.59 18.63 31.84
N LEU A 640 -24.58 19.42 32.91
CA LEU A 640 -24.62 20.88 32.82
C LEU A 640 -23.38 21.45 32.12
N ALA A 641 -22.19 20.92 32.40
CA ALA A 641 -20.97 21.30 31.70
C ALA A 641 -21.06 20.98 30.20
N LEU A 642 -21.59 19.81 29.84
CA LEU A 642 -21.83 19.41 28.46
C LEU A 642 -22.82 20.33 27.74
N ILE A 643 -23.94 20.69 28.39
CA ILE A 643 -24.94 21.61 27.81
C ILE A 643 -24.32 22.98 27.58
N ARG A 644 -23.56 23.51 28.55
CA ARG A 644 -22.83 24.78 28.41
C ARG A 644 -21.85 24.71 27.24
N TYR A 645 -21.09 23.62 27.14
CA TYR A 645 -20.17 23.39 26.02
C TYR A 645 -20.90 23.36 24.69
N SER A 646 -21.98 22.59 24.58
CA SER A 646 -22.80 22.50 23.37
C SER A 646 -23.34 23.86 22.94
N ALA A 647 -23.85 24.65 23.89
CA ALA A 647 -24.41 25.96 23.60
C ALA A 647 -23.33 26.94 23.10
N GLN A 648 -22.15 26.92 23.72
CA GLN A 648 -21.00 27.70 23.25
C GLN A 648 -20.60 27.30 21.84
N LYS A 649 -20.48 26.01 21.55
CA LYS A 649 -20.10 25.53 20.21
C LYS A 649 -21.17 25.84 19.15
N ALA A 650 -22.45 25.80 19.51
CA ALA A 650 -23.52 26.25 18.63
C ALA A 650 -23.41 27.77 18.32
N ALA A 651 -23.06 28.59 19.31
CA ALA A 651 -22.80 30.02 19.09
C ALA A 651 -21.57 30.26 18.20
N ASP A 652 -20.48 29.53 18.43
CA ASP A 652 -19.28 29.55 17.59
C ASP A 652 -19.61 29.18 16.13
N MET A 653 -20.48 28.20 15.91
CA MET A 653 -20.96 27.83 14.57
C MET A 653 -21.80 28.94 13.90
N CYS A 654 -22.70 29.59 14.64
CA CYS A 654 -23.43 30.74 14.12
C CYS A 654 -22.50 31.88 13.70
N MET A 655 -21.44 32.12 14.47
CA MET A 655 -20.39 33.08 14.09
C MET A 655 -19.67 32.64 12.81
N GLY A 656 -19.34 31.36 12.66
CA GLY A 656 -18.76 30.80 11.44
C GLY A 656 -19.66 31.00 10.21
N GLN A 657 -20.97 30.75 10.35
CA GLN A 657 -21.95 31.00 9.28
C GLN A 657 -22.04 32.48 8.92
N MET A 658 -22.00 33.38 9.90
CA MET A 658 -21.98 34.82 9.64
C MET A 658 -20.73 35.24 8.87
N MET A 659 -19.55 34.72 9.26
CA MET A 659 -18.30 35.00 8.54
C MET A 659 -18.37 34.50 7.09
N ASP A 660 -18.95 33.33 6.84
CA ASP A 660 -19.14 32.78 5.50
C ASP A 660 -20.06 33.65 4.64
N LEU A 661 -21.24 34.04 5.17
CA LEU A 661 -22.16 34.95 4.48
C LEU A 661 -21.51 36.30 4.17
N ASP A 662 -20.78 36.88 5.12
CA ASP A 662 -20.03 38.13 4.93
C ASP A 662 -18.88 38.00 3.94
N SER A 663 -18.40 36.79 3.67
CA SER A 663 -17.30 36.54 2.74
C SER A 663 -17.73 36.47 1.28
N LYS A 664 -19.04 36.30 0.99
CA LYS A 664 -19.56 36.18 -0.38
C LYS A 664 -19.11 37.37 -1.24
N GLY A 665 -18.47 37.07 -2.36
CA GLY A 665 -17.91 38.06 -3.29
C GLY A 665 -16.61 38.75 -2.87
N LYS A 666 -15.95 38.31 -1.79
CA LYS A 666 -14.64 38.80 -1.35
C LYS A 666 -13.54 37.79 -1.65
N ALA A 667 -12.35 38.28 -1.98
CA ALA A 667 -11.15 37.45 -2.03
C ALA A 667 -10.63 37.24 -0.60
N LEU A 668 -10.57 35.98 -0.15
CA LEU A 668 -10.09 35.63 1.18
C LEU A 668 -8.60 35.26 1.16
N THR A 669 -7.94 35.48 2.30
CA THR A 669 -6.64 34.87 2.59
C THR A 669 -6.82 33.45 3.12
N LEU A 670 -5.77 32.63 3.06
CA LEU A 670 -5.79 31.26 3.60
C LEU A 670 -6.17 31.25 5.09
N GLU A 671 -5.59 32.14 5.90
CA GLU A 671 -5.89 32.25 7.34
C GLU A 671 -7.37 32.58 7.61
N GLN A 672 -7.96 33.46 6.80
CA GLN A 672 -9.39 33.77 6.92
C GLN A 672 -10.26 32.57 6.55
N LEU A 673 -9.87 31.82 5.52
CA LEU A 673 -10.61 30.62 5.09
C LEU A 673 -10.49 29.49 6.11
N ASP A 674 -9.31 29.25 6.68
CA ASP A 674 -9.10 28.30 7.78
C ASP A 674 -10.00 28.64 8.97
N ARG A 675 -10.10 29.92 9.31
CA ARG A 675 -10.95 30.40 10.41
C ARG A 675 -12.43 30.17 10.12
N ILE A 676 -12.91 30.53 8.92
CA ILE A 676 -14.30 30.26 8.51
C ILE A 676 -14.58 28.76 8.54
N CYS A 677 -13.71 27.95 7.95
CA CYS A 677 -13.83 26.50 7.91
C CYS A 677 -13.89 25.89 9.31
N PHE A 678 -12.99 26.30 10.20
CA PHE A 678 -12.99 25.82 11.58
C PHE A 678 -14.31 26.15 12.28
N TYR A 679 -14.76 27.41 12.26
CA TYR A 679 -15.98 27.78 12.96
C TYR A 679 -17.26 27.20 12.33
N LYS A 680 -17.36 27.15 10.99
CA LYS A 680 -18.54 26.62 10.28
C LYS A 680 -18.63 25.08 10.36
N THR A 681 -17.49 24.39 10.22
CA THR A 681 -17.44 22.92 10.05
C THR A 681 -16.67 22.23 11.17
N GLY A 682 -15.45 22.68 11.48
CA GLY A 682 -14.54 22.03 12.44
C GLY A 682 -15.08 21.96 13.87
N VAL A 683 -15.70 23.03 14.36
CA VAL A 683 -16.28 23.12 15.72
C VAL A 683 -17.33 22.04 15.98
N ALA A 684 -18.08 21.63 14.96
CA ALA A 684 -19.06 20.55 15.10
C ALA A 684 -18.37 19.20 15.34
N PHE A 685 -17.25 18.93 14.66
CA PHE A 685 -16.44 17.72 14.90
C PHE A 685 -15.76 17.76 16.27
N GLU A 686 -15.28 18.93 16.69
CA GLU A 686 -14.77 19.15 18.05
C GLU A 686 -15.82 18.79 19.09
N ALA A 687 -17.06 19.26 18.93
CA ALA A 687 -18.16 18.92 19.84
C ALA A 687 -18.41 17.41 19.88
N CYS A 688 -18.37 16.72 18.74
CA CYS A 688 -18.57 15.26 18.67
C CYS A 688 -17.50 14.47 19.44
N LEU A 689 -16.29 15.00 19.55
CA LEU A 689 -15.18 14.37 20.26
C LEU A 689 -15.16 14.75 21.74
N VAL A 690 -15.40 16.03 22.06
CA VAL A 690 -15.25 16.58 23.41
C VAL A 690 -16.48 16.33 24.28
N MET A 691 -17.69 16.36 23.74
CA MET A 691 -18.90 16.09 24.54
C MET A 691 -18.90 14.71 25.22
N PRO A 692 -18.57 13.59 24.54
CA PRO A 692 -18.43 12.30 25.22
C PRO A 692 -17.24 12.27 26.20
N ALA A 693 -16.17 13.02 25.94
CA ALA A 693 -15.05 13.16 26.86
C ALA A 693 -15.44 13.88 28.16
N ILE A 694 -16.29 14.92 28.06
CA ILE A 694 -16.89 15.59 29.22
C ILE A 694 -17.72 14.59 30.03
N LEU A 695 -18.60 13.81 29.38
CA LEU A 695 -19.41 12.78 30.06
C LEU A 695 -18.56 11.72 30.77
N ALA A 696 -17.38 11.41 30.22
CA ALA A 696 -16.43 10.48 30.79
C ALA A 696 -15.49 11.12 31.84
N GLU A 697 -15.63 12.42 32.12
CA GLU A 697 -14.75 13.18 33.03
C GLU A 697 -13.27 13.05 32.64
N ALA A 698 -12.98 13.09 31.34
CA ALA A 698 -11.60 13.03 30.82
C ALA A 698 -10.75 14.23 31.26
N GLU A 699 -9.44 14.04 31.34
CA GLU A 699 -8.50 15.09 31.72
C GLU A 699 -8.44 16.21 30.67
N GLU A 700 -8.21 17.45 31.11
CA GLU A 700 -8.14 18.61 30.20
C GLU A 700 -7.06 18.45 29.11
N ALA A 701 -5.94 17.79 29.42
CA ALA A 701 -4.89 17.52 28.44
C ALA A 701 -5.38 16.63 27.28
N GLU A 702 -6.23 15.65 27.56
CA GLU A 702 -6.86 14.80 26.54
C GLU A 702 -7.88 15.60 25.72
N ILE A 703 -8.69 16.44 26.38
CA ILE A 703 -9.65 17.33 25.71
C ILE A 703 -8.94 18.30 24.76
N GLU A 704 -7.80 18.88 25.16
CA GLU A 704 -7.01 19.76 24.31
C GLU A 704 -6.39 19.04 23.10
N ALA A 705 -5.96 17.78 23.28
CA ALA A 705 -5.50 16.95 22.15
C ALA A 705 -6.65 16.65 21.17
N LEU A 706 -7.86 16.35 21.67
CA LEU A 706 -9.06 16.16 20.85
C LEU A 706 -9.43 17.42 20.06
N LYS A 707 -9.33 18.60 20.67
CA LYS A 707 -9.57 19.89 19.99
C LYS A 707 -8.55 20.11 18.86
N ARG A 708 -7.25 19.89 19.10
CA ARG A 708 -6.21 19.99 18.06
C ARG A 708 -6.45 19.01 16.91
N PHE A 709 -6.80 17.77 17.22
CA PHE A 709 -7.16 16.78 16.20
C PHE A 709 -8.38 17.23 15.38
N ALA A 710 -9.46 17.68 16.04
CA ALA A 710 -10.68 18.16 15.39
C ALA A 710 -10.43 19.35 14.46
N TYR A 711 -9.60 20.30 14.89
CA TYR A 711 -9.22 21.49 14.12
C TYR A 711 -8.60 21.09 12.78
N HIS A 712 -7.53 20.28 12.81
CA HIS A 712 -6.83 19.91 11.60
C HIS A 712 -7.62 18.93 10.73
N MET A 713 -8.29 17.94 11.32
CA MET A 713 -9.13 17.00 10.58
C MET A 713 -10.31 17.72 9.91
N GLY A 714 -10.94 18.67 10.60
CA GLY A 714 -12.06 19.47 10.07
C GLY A 714 -11.65 20.33 8.87
N ILE A 715 -10.46 20.94 8.90
CA ILE A 715 -9.93 21.69 7.76
C ILE A 715 -9.58 20.76 6.59
N ALA A 716 -8.89 19.64 6.85
CA ALA A 716 -8.63 18.64 5.81
C ALA A 716 -9.93 18.11 5.16
N PHE A 717 -11.00 17.95 5.96
CA PHE A 717 -12.31 17.57 5.45
C PHE A 717 -12.87 18.60 4.48
N GLN A 718 -12.85 19.89 4.84
CA GLN A 718 -13.35 20.95 3.96
C GLN A 718 -12.53 21.09 2.69
N ILE A 719 -11.19 21.06 2.79
CA ILE A 719 -10.33 21.11 1.59
C ILE A 719 -10.66 19.95 0.65
N ARG A 720 -10.95 18.75 1.18
CA ARG A 720 -11.38 17.62 0.36
C ARG A 720 -12.75 17.85 -0.29
N ASP A 721 -13.71 18.48 0.39
CA ASP A 721 -14.99 18.86 -0.22
C ASP A 721 -14.80 19.84 -1.38
N ASP A 722 -13.96 20.86 -1.20
CA ASP A 722 -13.66 21.86 -2.22
C ASP A 722 -12.95 21.24 -3.44
N LEU A 723 -12.02 20.31 -3.20
CA LEU A 723 -11.38 19.53 -4.26
C LEU A 723 -12.40 18.67 -5.02
N LEU A 724 -13.31 17.99 -4.30
CA LEU A 724 -14.35 17.17 -4.90
C LEU A 724 -15.35 18.00 -5.72
N ASP A 725 -15.65 19.24 -5.33
CA ASP A 725 -16.56 20.14 -6.06
C ASP A 725 -16.02 20.49 -7.45
N VAL A 726 -14.70 20.55 -7.59
CA VAL A 726 -14.01 20.83 -8.86
C VAL A 726 -13.71 19.55 -9.65
N GLU A 727 -13.45 18.42 -8.98
CA GLU A 727 -13.16 17.12 -9.61
C GLU A 727 -14.40 16.35 -10.08
N GLY A 728 -15.55 16.55 -9.42
CA GLY A 728 -16.70 15.65 -9.51
C GLY A 728 -17.72 15.98 -10.61
N GLU A 729 -18.34 14.94 -11.16
CA GLU A 729 -19.60 15.10 -11.90
C GLU A 729 -20.76 15.28 -10.91
N ALA A 730 -21.69 16.20 -11.21
CA ALA A 730 -22.80 16.59 -10.33
C ALA A 730 -23.67 15.42 -9.79
N HIS A 731 -23.66 14.26 -10.46
CA HIS A 731 -24.43 13.09 -10.04
C HIS A 731 -23.81 12.32 -8.86
N VAL A 732 -22.50 12.45 -8.61
CA VAL A 732 -21.77 11.72 -7.54
C VAL A 732 -21.86 12.45 -6.19
N LEU A 733 -21.91 13.79 -6.21
CA LEU A 733 -21.85 14.63 -5.01
C LEU A 733 -23.21 14.83 -4.31
N GLY A 734 -24.32 14.48 -4.97
CA GLY A 734 -25.68 14.71 -4.43
C GLY A 734 -26.06 16.20 -4.31
N LYS A 735 -25.24 17.10 -4.86
CA LYS A 735 -25.44 18.55 -5.03
C LYS A 735 -24.88 18.98 -6.40
N PRO A 736 -25.36 20.08 -7.01
CA PRO A 736 -24.77 20.59 -8.25
C PRO A 736 -23.28 20.92 -8.04
N ALA A 737 -22.41 20.45 -8.95
CA ALA A 737 -20.99 20.81 -8.96
C ALA A 737 -20.82 22.28 -9.39
N GLY A 738 -19.83 22.99 -8.85
CA GLY A 738 -19.55 24.39 -9.18
C GLY A 738 -20.48 25.40 -8.48
N ASN A 739 -21.19 24.98 -7.43
CA ASN A 739 -22.03 25.87 -6.63
C ASN A 739 -21.21 27.03 -6.04
N ASP A 740 -19.96 26.80 -5.64
CA ASP A 740 -19.11 27.85 -5.07
C ASP A 740 -18.81 28.95 -6.10
N VAL A 741 -18.61 28.57 -7.37
CA VAL A 741 -18.43 29.51 -8.49
C VAL A 741 -19.71 30.27 -8.77
N LEU A 742 -20.87 29.58 -8.74
CA LEU A 742 -22.18 30.20 -8.91
C LEU A 742 -22.55 31.16 -7.76
N ASN A 743 -22.10 30.87 -6.55
CA ASN A 743 -22.33 31.66 -5.35
C ASN A 743 -21.25 32.71 -5.06
N ASN A 744 -20.25 32.84 -5.95
CA ASN A 744 -19.13 33.77 -5.80
C ASN A 744 -18.41 33.62 -4.44
N GLN A 745 -18.25 32.37 -3.99
CA GLN A 745 -17.59 32.02 -2.72
C GLN A 745 -16.10 31.72 -2.96
N SER A 746 -15.24 32.30 -2.13
CA SER A 746 -13.82 31.91 -2.08
C SER A 746 -13.69 30.57 -1.36
N ASN A 747 -13.01 29.62 -1.99
CA ASN A 747 -12.74 28.28 -1.45
C ASN A 747 -11.24 27.93 -1.57
N PHE A 748 -10.80 26.81 -0.99
CA PHE A 748 -9.37 26.47 -0.93
C PHE A 748 -8.75 26.30 -2.32
N VAL A 749 -9.51 25.75 -3.27
CA VAL A 749 -9.06 25.55 -4.66
C VAL A 749 -8.95 26.89 -5.41
N SER A 750 -9.85 27.84 -5.16
CA SER A 750 -9.82 29.16 -5.79
C SER A 750 -8.61 30.00 -5.34
N ILE A 751 -8.16 29.82 -4.09
CA ILE A 751 -7.02 30.56 -3.51
C ILE A 751 -5.69 29.89 -3.86
N LEU A 752 -5.61 28.56 -3.75
CA LEU A 752 -4.35 27.81 -3.83
C LEU A 752 -4.15 27.05 -5.14
N GLY A 753 -5.18 26.96 -5.98
CA GLY A 753 -5.24 25.98 -7.07
C GLY A 753 -5.45 24.55 -6.55
N GLN A 754 -5.71 23.60 -7.46
CA GLN A 754 -5.93 22.20 -7.08
C GLN A 754 -4.71 21.58 -6.39
N ASP A 755 -3.51 21.80 -6.93
CA ASP A 755 -2.27 21.27 -6.37
C ASP A 755 -1.97 21.88 -4.99
N GLY A 756 -2.14 23.19 -4.84
CA GLY A 756 -1.91 23.89 -3.57
C GLY A 756 -2.90 23.46 -2.50
N ALA A 757 -4.19 23.34 -2.84
CA ALA A 757 -5.21 22.81 -1.95
C ALA A 757 -4.91 21.36 -1.53
N GLY A 758 -4.48 20.51 -2.48
CA GLY A 758 -4.04 19.14 -2.18
C GLY A 758 -2.89 19.11 -1.17
N LYS A 759 -1.88 19.96 -1.34
CA LYS A 759 -0.75 20.05 -0.40
C LYS A 759 -1.18 20.53 0.99
N GLU A 760 -2.06 21.52 1.06
CA GLU A 760 -2.58 22.05 2.33
C GLU A 760 -3.41 20.99 3.07
N MET A 761 -4.27 20.24 2.35
CA MET A 761 -5.03 19.12 2.92
C MET A 761 -4.11 18.10 3.58
N TRP A 762 -3.03 17.70 2.90
CA TRP A 762 -2.07 16.74 3.43
C TRP A 762 -1.22 17.29 4.58
N GLN A 763 -0.96 18.60 4.59
CA GLN A 763 -0.32 19.26 5.73
C GLN A 763 -1.22 19.21 6.98
N HIS A 764 -2.51 19.50 6.83
CA HIS A 764 -3.50 19.33 7.91
C HIS A 764 -3.65 17.85 8.31
N TYR A 765 -3.60 16.90 7.37
CA TYR A 765 -3.57 15.47 7.68
C TYR A 765 -2.38 15.10 8.58
N CYS A 766 -1.17 15.58 8.27
CA CYS A 766 0.00 15.34 9.12
C CYS A 766 -0.16 15.91 10.53
N LEU A 767 -0.67 17.14 10.65
CA LEU A 767 -0.89 17.80 11.94
C LEU A 767 -2.00 17.11 12.76
N ALA A 768 -3.07 16.64 12.10
CA ALA A 768 -4.08 15.81 12.74
C ALA A 768 -3.50 14.47 13.20
N SER A 769 -2.65 13.83 12.39
CA SER A 769 -1.97 12.59 12.76
C SER A 769 -1.05 12.78 13.97
N ASP A 770 -0.38 13.93 14.10
CA ASP A 770 0.45 14.25 15.27
C ASP A 770 -0.41 14.45 16.52
N ALA A 771 -1.50 15.23 16.41
CA ALA A 771 -2.44 15.42 17.51
C ALA A 771 -3.09 14.10 17.97
N LEU A 772 -3.35 13.17 17.04
CA LEU A 772 -3.86 11.84 17.35
C LEU A 772 -2.89 11.02 18.23
N GLN A 773 -1.58 11.21 18.07
CA GLN A 773 -0.56 10.55 18.90
C GLN A 773 -0.47 11.11 20.33
N GLU A 774 -0.99 12.32 20.55
CA GLU A 774 -1.03 12.96 21.87
C GLU A 774 -2.23 12.48 22.72
N ILE A 775 -3.24 11.88 22.09
CA ILE A 775 -4.40 11.32 22.77
C ILE A 775 -3.95 10.04 23.50
N PRO A 776 -4.11 9.92 24.83
CA PRO A 776 -3.60 8.79 25.61
C PRO A 776 -4.33 7.47 25.35
N ARG A 777 -5.35 7.48 24.47
CA ARG A 777 -6.20 6.34 24.14
C ARG A 777 -5.95 5.90 22.72
N ASN A 778 -5.75 4.60 22.52
CA ASN A 778 -5.70 4.03 21.18
C ASN A 778 -7.13 3.81 20.67
N ILE A 779 -7.57 4.68 19.76
CA ILE A 779 -8.87 4.58 19.10
C ILE A 779 -8.62 4.43 17.59
N PRO A 780 -8.44 3.19 17.07
CA PRO A 780 -8.13 2.93 15.66
C PRO A 780 -9.11 3.60 14.68
N PHE A 781 -10.38 3.73 15.09
CA PHE A 781 -11.41 4.42 14.32
C PHE A 781 -11.01 5.86 13.94
N LEU A 782 -10.31 6.61 14.79
CA LEU A 782 -9.91 7.99 14.47
C LEU A 782 -8.82 8.04 13.39
N LYS A 783 -7.88 7.09 13.39
CA LYS A 783 -6.87 6.92 12.33
C LYS A 783 -7.56 6.62 10.99
N HIS A 784 -8.49 5.66 10.99
CA HIS A 784 -9.23 5.29 9.78
C HIS A 784 -10.22 6.36 9.33
N LEU A 785 -10.79 7.13 10.25
CA LEU A 785 -11.59 8.32 9.94
C LEU A 785 -10.74 9.37 9.23
N LEU A 786 -9.55 9.68 9.75
CA LEU A 786 -8.66 10.66 9.12
C LEU A 786 -8.25 10.20 7.71
N ASN A 787 -7.95 8.91 7.53
CA ASN A 787 -7.71 8.32 6.21
C ASN A 787 -8.94 8.45 5.31
N TYR A 788 -10.13 8.13 5.81
CA TYR A 788 -11.39 8.27 5.06
C TYR A 788 -11.63 9.72 4.63
N VAL A 789 -11.37 10.69 5.50
CA VAL A 789 -11.60 12.13 5.25
C VAL A 789 -10.85 12.62 4.01
N VAL A 790 -9.56 12.29 3.87
CA VAL A 790 -8.75 12.70 2.72
C VAL A 790 -8.96 11.81 1.49
N ASN A 791 -9.50 10.60 1.70
CA ASN A 791 -9.68 9.61 0.64
C ASN A 791 -11.13 9.46 0.14
N ARG A 792 -12.10 10.19 0.70
CA ARG A 792 -13.49 10.07 0.28
C ARG A 792 -13.71 10.54 -1.16
N GLU A 793 -14.71 9.94 -1.80
CA GLU A 793 -15.14 10.23 -3.16
C GLU A 793 -16.48 10.97 -3.22
N ARG A 794 -17.15 11.11 -2.08
CA ARG A 794 -18.44 11.77 -1.92
C ARG A 794 -18.63 12.36 -0.54
#